data_AF-A0A4Q2RZE6-F1
#
_entry.id   AF-A0A4Q2RZE6-F1
#
_cell.length_a   1.000
_cell.length_b   1.000
_cell.length_c   1.000
_cell.angle_alpha   90.00
_cell.angle_beta   90.00
_cell.angle_gamma   90.00
#
_symmetry.space_group_name_H-M   'P 1'
#
loop_
_entity.id
_entity.type
_entity.pdbx_description
1 polymer ?
#
loop_
_entity_poly.entity_id
_entity_poly.type
_entity_poly.pdbx_seq_one_letter_code
_entity_poly.pdbx_strand_id
1 'polypeptide(L)'
;MRARRGLQVGVVLLVLVALGAGIAFGISSALGIRVEPKQVPVEELVAAPPREAVAPPRLTDVAAPDGVRMDAALAELDDATAGETEGTATLRVTYDDGVPAADRQGDDSYRLTGAPERLRIAAGSETGAVRGVYDLAAAARAGRPLTEHLGETVTSELPFRMVDLGAAGVDPDPEQWRGGTDYSHYSRAFEDVFLDDAPYIDQAALAEARESVLAYAHHVLAQGYNAVAVPGFLDHVTFDAIPEVYADDPAYAARAAAMRDAFGPIYAELDDLGLDVYLRTDMLILSEPLERYLTDRFDLDTEDPGLWQVYEAALDEIYTQLPQLSGVVLRIGEGGGIYNSPGIDYYSEISVTTPKAVRAMLGAFTEQAERADKDVVFRTWSVGVGAVGDMHTDPESYDEVLAGIDSPRLVVSTKYSLGDFYSWLPLNETLDHGDQRRIVELQSRREFEAFGAVPDDLGVLHQMALQRFIAANPHVEGIWTWTQDGGPWRAGPRSLLLTTGFWQLYDLNSETAARLARDPDADPAGLTADWVRRWFSTDPDTVAAITQAMSYSREAVTHGQYVPQFAEVRAFALGLEPPPQMLLFEWDILTGDSAVLDVLYAIARDHGGTDGLDGVTAAIDDGQHAVDLATTMRDLVDRTDPATYDDPAMREQLLAALDYQVDLYALLGAYREMTLRHALWLDTGEGRGVWETARARFDAAATEHEATYGGDLALPAYNLTAARIGEARAARDLPMAWLARGGLALLVLVLGLTRTGRALVRTAATPWREPGSITRWLVVAIPLVAVVWSRLVLTWFLAPSHLLLVGIGWTVLALVVVAACRWTRSWHVAVAVGGAVTIRSVVLLAVLAWRGPGGYWFAFWTEPGTRSAYVVVAFVLAGWVLAALLWSLAAHVGRRRATAAVLHTVALTLLGVGSLLQLVGLEDALTVWNDQLALLPWGMARILGITTFLGIPTTLPTYALAAGGVLLLAAAASGLSRRPARPADG
;
A
#
# COMPACT_ATOMS: atom_id res chain seq x y z
N MET A 1 -4.53 -54.68 -34.00
CA MET A 1 -3.84 -54.06 -32.84
C MET A 1 -3.34 -52.63 -33.09
N ARG A 2 -2.75 -52.28 -34.25
CA ARG A 2 -2.22 -50.91 -34.52
C ARG A 2 -3.30 -49.81 -34.50
N ALA A 3 -4.46 -50.03 -35.14
CA ALA A 3 -5.57 -49.06 -35.16
C ALA A 3 -6.14 -48.74 -33.75
N ARG A 4 -6.28 -49.75 -32.89
CA ARG A 4 -6.77 -49.60 -31.50
C ARG A 4 -5.80 -48.81 -30.61
N ARG A 5 -4.48 -48.92 -30.85
CA ARG A 5 -3.46 -48.13 -30.12
C ARG A 5 -3.39 -46.69 -30.63
N GLY A 6 -3.51 -46.47 -31.93
CA GLY A 6 -3.63 -45.13 -32.51
C GLY A 6 -4.81 -44.36 -31.93
N LEU A 7 -5.98 -45.01 -31.83
CA LEU A 7 -7.17 -44.42 -31.20
C LEU A 7 -6.95 -44.08 -29.72
N GLN A 8 -6.33 -44.97 -28.93
CA GLN A 8 -6.03 -44.71 -27.52
C GLN A 8 -5.08 -43.52 -27.32
N VAL A 9 -4.05 -43.40 -28.16
CA VAL A 9 -3.13 -42.26 -28.12
C VAL A 9 -3.86 -40.97 -28.48
N GLY A 10 -4.67 -40.98 -29.53
CA GLY A 10 -5.49 -39.84 -29.92
C GLY A 10 -6.42 -39.38 -28.79
N VAL A 11 -7.10 -40.32 -28.12
CA VAL A 11 -7.96 -40.01 -26.97
C VAL A 11 -7.17 -39.44 -25.80
N VAL A 12 -6.02 -40.03 -25.43
CA VAL A 12 -5.19 -39.50 -24.33
C VAL A 12 -4.67 -38.10 -24.63
N LEU A 13 -4.17 -37.86 -25.85
CA LEU A 13 -3.71 -36.53 -26.25
C LEU A 13 -4.86 -35.52 -26.26
N LEU A 14 -6.04 -35.90 -26.74
CA LEU A 14 -7.23 -35.04 -26.72
C LEU A 14 -7.65 -34.68 -25.29
N VAL A 15 -7.63 -35.66 -24.36
CA VAL A 15 -7.91 -35.40 -22.93
C VAL A 15 -6.85 -34.49 -22.32
N LEU A 16 -5.57 -34.72 -22.60
CA LEU A 16 -4.49 -33.87 -22.07
C LEU A 16 -4.53 -32.45 -22.63
N VAL A 17 -4.88 -32.28 -23.91
CA VAL A 17 -5.08 -30.97 -24.53
C VAL A 17 -6.28 -30.27 -23.90
N ALA A 18 -7.40 -30.97 -23.71
CA ALA A 18 -8.59 -30.40 -23.07
C ALA A 18 -8.31 -29.97 -21.62
N LEU A 19 -7.64 -30.81 -20.83
CA LEU A 19 -7.21 -30.47 -19.48
C LEU A 19 -6.20 -29.32 -19.46
N GLY A 20 -5.21 -29.34 -20.36
CA GLY A 20 -4.23 -28.27 -20.50
C GLY A 20 -4.87 -26.94 -20.90
N ALA A 21 -5.89 -26.96 -21.77
CA ALA A 21 -6.67 -25.79 -22.14
C ALA A 21 -7.50 -25.28 -20.97
N GLY A 22 -8.08 -26.17 -20.16
CA GLY A 22 -8.75 -25.83 -18.91
C GLY A 22 -7.80 -25.15 -17.91
N ILE A 23 -6.56 -25.63 -17.76
CA ILE A 23 -5.53 -24.99 -16.91
C ILE A 23 -5.11 -23.64 -17.48
N ALA A 24 -4.90 -23.53 -18.80
CA ALA A 24 -4.53 -22.26 -19.44
C ALA A 24 -5.65 -21.20 -19.30
N PHE A 25 -6.91 -21.63 -19.42
CA PHE A 25 -8.07 -20.81 -19.16
C PHE A 25 -8.13 -20.38 -17.69
N GLY A 26 -7.95 -21.32 -16.75
CA GLY A 26 -7.91 -21.03 -15.32
C GLY A 26 -6.81 -20.03 -14.94
N ILE A 27 -5.59 -20.18 -15.49
CA ILE A 27 -4.49 -19.23 -15.29
C ILE A 27 -4.85 -17.87 -15.88
N SER A 28 -5.36 -17.79 -17.11
CA SER A 28 -5.69 -16.51 -17.73
C SER A 28 -6.84 -15.80 -16.99
N SER A 29 -7.82 -16.56 -16.51
CA SER A 29 -8.91 -16.04 -15.68
C SER A 29 -8.42 -15.54 -14.33
N ALA A 30 -7.48 -16.26 -13.68
CA ALA A 30 -6.92 -15.86 -12.40
C ALA A 30 -5.99 -14.64 -12.53
N LEU A 31 -5.22 -14.56 -13.63
CA LEU A 31 -4.39 -13.38 -13.91
C LEU A 31 -5.23 -12.15 -14.20
N GLY A 32 -6.39 -12.29 -14.86
CA GLY A 32 -7.36 -11.20 -15.02
C GLY A 32 -6.82 -9.91 -15.65
N ILE A 33 -5.72 -9.98 -16.41
CA ILE A 33 -5.04 -8.78 -16.92
C ILE A 33 -5.95 -8.04 -17.91
N ARG A 34 -6.33 -6.82 -17.54
CA ARG A 34 -7.14 -5.92 -18.37
C ARG A 34 -6.80 -4.46 -18.06
N VAL A 35 -7.15 -3.58 -18.98
CA VAL A 35 -6.94 -2.14 -18.87
C VAL A 35 -8.24 -1.44 -19.18
N GLU A 36 -8.59 -0.45 -18.36
CA GLU A 36 -9.78 0.37 -18.54
C GLU A 36 -9.41 1.86 -18.49
N PRO A 37 -10.11 2.71 -19.25
CA PRO A 37 -9.90 4.15 -19.12
C PRO A 37 -10.35 4.63 -17.75
N LYS A 38 -9.64 5.61 -17.17
CA LYS A 38 -10.13 6.40 -16.03
C LYS A 38 -10.03 7.88 -16.32
N GLN A 39 -10.76 8.66 -15.53
CA GLN A 39 -10.68 10.11 -15.52
C GLN A 39 -9.93 10.53 -14.27
N VAL A 40 -8.90 11.35 -14.48
CA VAL A 40 -8.04 11.85 -13.42
C VAL A 40 -8.22 13.36 -13.34
N PRO A 41 -8.23 13.97 -12.13
CA PRO A 41 -8.14 15.42 -11.98
C PRO A 41 -6.97 15.99 -12.77
N VAL A 42 -7.20 17.07 -13.51
CA VAL A 42 -6.14 17.83 -14.18
C VAL A 42 -5.87 19.06 -13.34
N GLU A 43 -4.68 19.11 -12.76
CA GLU A 43 -4.23 20.19 -11.88
C GLU A 43 -3.50 21.25 -12.71
N GLU A 44 -3.93 22.51 -12.63
CA GLU A 44 -3.25 23.65 -13.25
C GLU A 44 -2.82 24.63 -12.16
N LEU A 45 -1.56 24.49 -11.71
CA LEU A 45 -0.99 25.37 -10.69
C LEU A 45 -0.39 26.60 -11.35
N VAL A 46 -0.55 27.76 -10.69
CA VAL A 46 0.04 29.03 -11.11
C VAL A 46 0.69 29.72 -9.94
N ALA A 47 1.74 30.51 -10.20
CA ALA A 47 2.34 31.35 -9.18
C ALA A 47 1.46 32.59 -8.93
N ALA A 48 1.34 32.99 -7.65
CA ALA A 48 0.67 34.23 -7.31
C ALA A 48 1.46 35.44 -7.84
N PRO A 49 0.80 36.53 -8.25
CA PRO A 49 1.50 37.74 -8.66
C PRO A 49 2.32 38.34 -7.50
N PRO A 50 3.51 38.92 -7.76
CA PRO A 50 4.28 39.61 -6.74
C PRO A 50 3.46 40.71 -6.05
N ARG A 51 3.56 40.78 -4.73
CA ARG A 51 2.83 41.74 -3.90
C ARG A 51 3.69 42.15 -2.72
N GLU A 52 3.77 43.46 -2.50
CA GLU A 52 4.37 44.08 -1.32
C GLU A 52 3.66 43.62 -0.03
N ALA A 53 4.45 43.24 0.97
CA ALA A 53 3.93 42.96 2.30
C ALA A 53 3.41 44.25 2.94
N VAL A 54 2.29 44.15 3.65
CA VAL A 54 1.71 45.24 4.42
C VAL A 54 2.03 44.98 5.89
N ALA A 55 2.83 45.87 6.49
CA ALA A 55 3.15 45.77 7.90
C ALA A 55 1.87 45.98 8.74
N PRO A 56 1.60 45.13 9.75
CA PRO A 56 0.44 45.30 10.61
C PRO A 56 0.56 46.58 11.45
N PRO A 57 -0.55 47.22 11.85
CA PRO A 57 -0.50 48.32 12.80
C PRO A 57 -0.11 47.80 14.18
N ARG A 58 0.58 48.63 14.98
CA ARG A 58 0.80 48.31 16.38
C ARG A 58 -0.52 48.39 17.15
N LEU A 59 -0.93 47.29 17.78
CA LEU A 59 -2.12 47.25 18.63
C LEU A 59 -1.82 47.89 19.99
N THR A 60 -2.41 49.06 20.27
CA THR A 60 -2.11 49.86 21.48
C THR A 60 -3.10 49.68 22.63
N ASP A 61 -4.30 49.19 22.32
CA ASP A 61 -5.37 48.91 23.28
C ASP A 61 -6.21 47.76 22.73
N VAL A 62 -6.13 46.60 23.37
CA VAL A 62 -6.89 45.39 23.02
C VAL A 62 -7.85 45.10 24.17
N ALA A 63 -9.14 45.16 23.87
CA ALA A 63 -10.20 44.83 24.83
C ALA A 63 -11.00 43.65 24.29
N ALA A 64 -10.79 42.49 24.90
CA ALA A 64 -11.47 41.23 24.57
C ALA A 64 -12.07 40.60 25.84
N PRO A 65 -13.02 39.67 25.72
CA PRO A 65 -13.52 38.87 26.84
C PRO A 65 -12.40 37.97 27.41
N ASP A 66 -12.43 37.73 28.73
CA ASP A 66 -11.49 36.81 29.38
C ASP A 66 -11.84 35.35 29.05
N GLY A 67 -10.85 34.50 28.76
CA GLY A 67 -11.05 33.07 28.55
C GLY A 67 -9.87 32.40 27.86
N VAL A 68 -9.66 31.10 28.13
CA VAL A 68 -8.49 30.34 27.63
C VAL A 68 -8.38 30.37 26.11
N ARG A 69 -9.52 30.24 25.40
CA ARG A 69 -9.58 30.29 23.92
C ARG A 69 -9.20 31.65 23.36
N MET A 70 -9.72 32.72 23.98
CA MET A 70 -9.43 34.09 23.58
C MET A 70 -7.97 34.45 23.89
N ASP A 71 -7.45 34.05 25.05
CA ASP A 71 -6.07 34.29 25.45
C ASP A 71 -5.08 33.62 24.48
N ALA A 72 -5.38 32.38 24.05
CA ALA A 72 -4.59 31.67 23.05
C ALA A 72 -4.58 32.40 21.68
N ALA A 73 -5.73 32.86 21.21
CA ALA A 73 -5.83 33.61 19.95
C ALA A 73 -5.13 34.97 20.02
N LEU A 74 -5.24 35.67 21.15
CA LEU A 74 -4.54 36.93 21.38
C LEU A 74 -3.02 36.75 21.44
N ALA A 75 -2.54 35.67 22.05
CA ALA A 75 -1.11 35.34 22.06
C ALA A 75 -0.58 35.12 20.64
N GLU A 76 -1.34 34.42 19.78
CA GLU A 76 -0.99 34.22 18.37
C GLU A 76 -1.00 35.55 17.58
N LEU A 77 -1.98 36.44 17.83
CA LEU A 77 -2.02 37.77 17.23
C LEU A 77 -0.86 38.68 17.70
N ASP A 78 -0.52 38.63 18.99
CA ASP A 78 0.59 39.38 19.55
C ASP A 78 1.92 38.92 18.95
N ASP A 79 2.14 37.61 18.79
CA ASP A 79 3.32 37.07 18.12
C ASP A 79 3.37 37.48 16.63
N ALA A 80 2.25 37.33 15.91
CA ALA A 80 2.15 37.70 14.51
C ALA A 80 2.36 39.21 14.24
N THR A 81 2.20 40.06 15.26
CA THR A 81 2.35 41.53 15.16
C THR A 81 3.58 42.08 15.92
N ALA A 82 4.45 41.22 16.44
CA ALA A 82 5.62 41.61 17.22
C ALA A 82 6.74 42.27 16.39
N GLY A 83 6.71 42.10 15.07
CA GLY A 83 7.74 42.57 14.12
C GLY A 83 7.63 44.04 13.70
N GLU A 84 7.97 44.31 12.44
CA GLU A 84 7.82 45.65 11.86
C GLU A 84 6.34 46.04 11.81
N THR A 85 6.04 47.27 12.23
CA THR A 85 4.66 47.77 12.30
C THR A 85 4.53 49.13 11.61
N GLU A 86 3.38 49.37 10.97
CA GLU A 86 3.05 50.66 10.37
C GLU A 86 1.76 51.23 10.95
N GLY A 87 1.88 52.35 11.68
CA GLY A 87 0.75 53.00 12.33
C GLY A 87 0.32 52.32 13.64
N THR A 88 -0.87 52.66 14.11
CA THR A 88 -1.43 52.17 15.39
C THR A 88 -2.91 51.89 15.26
N ALA A 89 -3.39 50.83 15.89
CA ALA A 89 -4.81 50.51 15.97
C ALA A 89 -5.22 50.06 17.38
N THR A 90 -6.51 50.14 17.68
CA THR A 90 -7.13 49.50 18.84
C THR A 90 -8.01 48.35 18.37
N LEU A 91 -8.06 47.25 19.12
CA LEU A 91 -8.94 46.11 18.85
C LEU A 91 -9.98 45.96 19.95
N ARG A 92 -11.26 45.83 19.57
CA ARG A 92 -12.33 45.42 20.48
C ARG A 92 -12.98 44.13 20.00
N VAL A 93 -13.04 43.12 20.85
CA VAL A 93 -13.67 41.84 20.55
C VAL A 93 -14.91 41.70 21.44
N THR A 94 -16.03 41.33 20.84
CA THR A 94 -17.30 41.11 21.54
C THR A 94 -18.06 39.95 20.92
N TYR A 95 -18.74 39.15 21.73
CA TYR A 95 -19.72 38.17 21.26
C TYR A 95 -21.00 38.25 22.10
N ASP A 96 -22.13 37.84 21.50
CA ASP A 96 -23.44 37.80 22.16
C ASP A 96 -23.88 36.33 22.39
N ASP A 97 -23.99 35.88 23.64
CA ASP A 97 -24.44 34.51 24.01
C ASP A 97 -25.94 34.22 23.76
N GLY A 98 -26.58 34.96 22.85
CA GLY A 98 -28.01 34.84 22.55
C GLY A 98 -28.41 33.57 21.80
N VAL A 99 -27.43 32.77 21.36
CA VAL A 99 -27.60 31.52 20.60
C VAL A 99 -27.65 30.32 21.57
N PRO A 100 -28.62 29.38 21.43
CA PRO A 100 -28.68 28.16 22.24
C PRO A 100 -27.38 27.35 22.17
N ALA A 101 -26.96 26.70 23.27
CA ALA A 101 -25.67 25.99 23.37
C ALA A 101 -25.42 24.97 22.25
N ALA A 102 -26.47 24.27 21.80
CA ALA A 102 -26.38 23.28 20.73
C ALA A 102 -26.06 23.87 19.34
N ASP A 103 -26.34 25.16 19.13
CA ASP A 103 -26.05 25.88 17.87
C ASP A 103 -24.73 26.68 17.97
N ARG A 104 -24.03 26.66 19.12
CA ARG A 104 -22.76 27.40 19.34
C ARG A 104 -21.52 26.63 18.90
N GLN A 105 -21.61 25.31 18.81
CA GLN A 105 -20.51 24.41 18.47
C GLN A 105 -20.46 24.30 16.94
N GLY A 106 -19.63 25.13 16.31
CA GLY A 106 -19.41 25.13 14.86
C GLY A 106 -19.67 26.46 14.14
N ASP A 107 -20.46 27.38 14.70
CA ASP A 107 -20.61 28.73 14.13
C ASP A 107 -19.40 29.59 14.52
N ASP A 108 -18.40 29.61 13.63
CA ASP A 108 -17.21 30.45 13.74
C ASP A 108 -17.34 31.77 12.96
N SER A 109 -18.58 32.19 12.66
CA SER A 109 -18.85 33.44 11.96
C SER A 109 -18.56 34.67 12.81
N TYR A 110 -17.96 35.68 12.19
CA TYR A 110 -17.75 36.99 12.82
C TYR A 110 -17.89 38.12 11.82
N ARG A 111 -18.06 39.33 12.34
CA ARG A 111 -18.09 40.55 11.57
C ARG A 111 -16.97 41.48 11.98
N LEU A 112 -16.13 41.87 11.03
CA LEU A 112 -15.11 42.90 11.23
C LEU A 112 -15.70 44.27 10.89
N THR A 113 -15.69 45.20 11.84
CA THR A 113 -16.28 46.54 11.70
C THR A 113 -15.38 47.62 12.30
N GLY A 114 -15.77 48.89 12.16
CA GLY A 114 -15.07 50.02 12.75
C GLY A 114 -14.35 50.89 11.71
N ALA A 115 -13.13 51.31 12.04
CA ALA A 115 -12.23 52.07 11.16
C ALA A 115 -10.83 51.45 11.21
N PRO A 116 -9.93 51.73 10.25
CA PRO A 116 -8.57 51.15 10.24
C PRO A 116 -7.79 51.30 11.56
N GLU A 117 -7.96 52.41 12.28
CA GLU A 117 -7.28 52.65 13.56
C GLU A 117 -8.09 52.14 14.77
N ARG A 118 -9.30 51.61 14.56
CA ARG A 118 -10.24 51.13 15.58
C ARG A 118 -11.02 49.93 15.07
N LEU A 119 -10.37 48.76 15.05
CA LEU A 119 -10.94 47.49 14.62
C LEU A 119 -11.90 46.96 15.68
N ARG A 120 -13.00 46.35 15.23
CA ARG A 120 -13.96 45.66 16.09
C ARG A 120 -14.41 44.34 15.49
N ILE A 121 -14.20 43.26 16.23
CA ILE A 121 -14.77 41.95 15.95
C ILE A 121 -16.07 41.81 16.75
N ALA A 122 -17.15 41.47 16.06
CA ALA A 122 -18.44 41.14 16.67
C ALA A 122 -18.92 39.77 16.15
N ALA A 123 -19.22 38.83 17.04
CA ALA A 123 -19.65 37.48 16.68
C ALA A 123 -20.92 37.06 17.44
N GLY A 124 -21.62 36.04 16.93
CA GLY A 124 -22.76 35.41 17.60
C GLY A 124 -22.35 34.36 18.65
N SER A 125 -21.07 34.02 18.72
CA SER A 125 -20.51 32.99 19.59
C SER A 125 -19.09 33.37 20.01
N GLU A 126 -18.59 32.76 21.09
CA GLU A 126 -17.17 32.85 21.47
C GLU A 126 -16.28 32.28 20.37
N THR A 127 -16.64 31.14 19.78
CA THR A 127 -15.93 30.50 18.67
C THR A 127 -15.67 31.45 17.51
N GLY A 128 -16.70 32.19 17.07
CA GLY A 128 -16.54 33.18 16.01
C GLY A 128 -15.69 34.38 16.41
N ALA A 129 -15.81 34.85 17.65
CA ALA A 129 -14.96 35.94 18.16
C ALA A 129 -13.48 35.54 18.19
N VAL A 130 -13.19 34.33 18.67
CA VAL A 130 -11.84 33.73 18.71
C VAL A 130 -11.30 33.54 17.30
N ARG A 131 -12.11 32.99 16.38
CA ARG A 131 -11.74 32.82 14.96
C ARG A 131 -11.38 34.14 14.29
N GLY A 132 -12.15 35.20 14.57
CA GLY A 132 -11.84 36.54 14.06
C GLY A 132 -10.46 37.04 14.52
N VAL A 133 -10.03 36.74 15.74
CA VAL A 133 -8.70 37.13 16.24
C VAL A 133 -7.61 36.33 15.54
N TYR A 134 -7.77 35.01 15.41
CA TYR A 134 -6.82 34.18 14.66
C TYR A 134 -6.74 34.59 13.17
N ASP A 135 -7.83 35.02 12.55
CA ASP A 135 -7.80 35.52 11.16
C ASP A 135 -7.01 36.82 11.02
N LEU A 136 -7.09 37.72 12.01
CA LEU A 136 -6.20 38.89 12.05
C LEU A 136 -4.73 38.49 12.20
N ALA A 137 -4.43 37.46 13.01
CA ALA A 137 -3.07 36.94 13.14
C ALA A 137 -2.56 36.34 11.83
N ALA A 138 -3.39 35.51 11.17
CA ALA A 138 -3.07 34.93 9.87
C ALA A 138 -2.85 36.02 8.79
N ALA A 139 -3.67 37.08 8.78
CA ALA A 139 -3.47 38.22 7.90
C ALA A 139 -2.13 38.92 8.16
N ALA A 140 -1.76 39.14 9.43
CA ALA A 140 -0.47 39.72 9.79
C ALA A 140 0.71 38.86 9.31
N ARG A 141 0.70 37.54 9.55
CA ARG A 141 1.76 36.61 9.09
C ARG A 141 1.85 36.55 7.56
N ALA A 142 0.72 36.67 6.87
CA ALA A 142 0.67 36.74 5.41
C ALA A 142 1.08 38.12 4.85
N GLY A 143 1.42 39.09 5.70
CA GLY A 143 1.68 40.47 5.29
C GLY A 143 0.49 41.10 4.58
N ARG A 144 -0.73 40.79 5.00
CA ARG A 144 -2.00 41.33 4.50
C ARG A 144 -2.54 42.41 5.47
N PRO A 145 -3.29 43.40 4.97
CA PRO A 145 -3.90 44.40 5.85
C PRO A 145 -4.88 43.77 6.84
N LEU A 146 -4.78 44.13 8.13
CA LEU A 146 -5.79 43.74 9.14
C LEU A 146 -7.20 44.29 8.85
N THR A 147 -7.34 45.14 7.83
CA THR A 147 -8.61 45.73 7.37
C THR A 147 -9.19 45.03 6.15
N GLU A 148 -8.61 43.93 5.66
CA GLU A 148 -9.03 43.25 4.42
C GLU A 148 -10.53 42.95 4.40
N HIS A 149 -11.07 42.41 5.49
CA HIS A 149 -12.49 42.08 5.64
C HIS A 149 -13.33 43.18 6.32
N LEU A 150 -12.85 44.43 6.36
CA LEU A 150 -13.54 45.50 7.09
C LEU A 150 -14.91 45.81 6.46
N GLY A 151 -15.98 45.56 7.23
CA GLY A 151 -17.37 45.74 6.83
C GLY A 151 -18.08 44.44 6.47
N GLU A 152 -17.32 43.35 6.31
CA GLU A 152 -17.78 42.03 5.90
C GLU A 152 -18.13 41.15 7.10
N THR A 153 -19.01 40.18 6.86
CA THR A 153 -19.21 39.04 7.74
C THR A 153 -18.46 37.86 7.12
N VAL A 154 -17.57 37.26 7.88
CA VAL A 154 -16.81 36.07 7.49
C VAL A 154 -17.49 34.87 8.12
N THR A 155 -17.72 33.82 7.32
CA THR A 155 -18.35 32.56 7.73
C THR A 155 -17.60 31.44 7.02
N SER A 156 -17.29 30.36 7.73
CA SER A 156 -16.66 29.18 7.13
C SER A 156 -17.70 28.30 6.44
N GLU A 157 -17.41 27.85 5.22
CA GLU A 157 -18.30 26.97 4.45
C GLU A 157 -18.45 25.58 5.11
N LEU A 158 -17.33 24.96 5.51
CA LEU A 158 -17.32 23.68 6.22
C LEU A 158 -16.97 23.88 7.71
N PRO A 159 -17.94 23.74 8.62
CA PRO A 159 -17.73 23.99 10.05
C PRO A 159 -16.93 22.90 10.76
N PHE A 160 -16.88 21.65 10.27
CA PHE A 160 -16.14 20.57 10.91
C PHE A 160 -14.76 20.40 10.28
N ARG A 161 -13.68 20.64 11.03
CA ARG A 161 -12.30 20.60 10.48
C ARG A 161 -11.38 19.89 11.47
N MET A 162 -11.21 18.59 11.22
CA MET A 162 -10.44 17.69 12.07
C MET A 162 -9.00 17.48 11.56
N VAL A 163 -8.08 17.26 12.49
CA VAL A 163 -6.71 16.79 12.23
C VAL A 163 -6.40 15.49 12.97
N ASP A 164 -5.37 14.76 12.54
CA ASP A 164 -4.68 13.82 13.43
C ASP A 164 -3.86 14.56 14.52
N LEU A 165 -3.13 13.84 15.36
CA LEU A 165 -2.30 14.42 16.44
C LEU A 165 -0.90 14.89 15.98
N GLY A 166 -0.67 15.00 14.66
CA GLY A 166 0.64 15.31 14.12
C GLY A 166 1.70 14.33 14.63
N ALA A 167 2.92 14.81 14.90
CA ALA A 167 3.96 14.03 15.57
C ALA A 167 4.06 14.28 17.08
N ALA A 168 3.03 14.84 17.72
CA ALA A 168 3.08 15.11 19.15
C ALA A 168 3.22 13.82 19.97
N GLY A 169 4.03 13.87 21.03
CA GLY A 169 4.35 12.73 21.87
C GLY A 169 5.29 11.68 21.25
N VAL A 170 5.89 11.95 20.09
CA VAL A 170 6.84 11.03 19.43
C VAL A 170 8.29 11.42 19.73
N ASP A 171 9.08 10.45 20.20
CA ASP A 171 10.53 10.63 20.34
C ASP A 171 11.24 10.60 18.97
N PRO A 172 11.96 11.68 18.60
CA PRO A 172 12.70 11.73 17.35
C PRO A 172 14.09 11.09 17.46
N ASP A 173 14.33 10.02 18.24
CA ASP A 173 15.66 9.38 18.32
C ASP A 173 16.17 8.94 16.93
N PRO A 174 17.32 9.46 16.45
CA PRO A 174 17.88 9.09 15.15
C PRO A 174 18.13 7.59 14.97
N GLU A 175 18.38 6.82 16.05
CA GLU A 175 18.61 5.37 15.96
C GLU A 175 17.39 4.64 15.37
N GLN A 176 16.18 5.15 15.62
CA GLN A 176 14.93 4.51 15.18
C GLN A 176 14.72 4.58 13.66
N TRP A 177 15.41 5.48 12.95
CA TRP A 177 15.42 5.56 11.48
C TRP A 177 16.64 4.89 10.84
N ARG A 178 17.63 4.46 11.63
CA ARG A 178 18.86 3.90 11.06
C ARG A 178 18.57 2.60 10.31
N GLY A 179 19.04 2.57 9.07
CA GLY A 179 18.87 1.44 8.15
C GLY A 179 17.66 1.57 7.24
N GLY A 180 16.66 2.40 7.57
CA GLY A 180 15.52 2.69 6.67
C GLY A 180 14.65 1.48 6.34
N THR A 181 14.56 0.48 7.21
CA THR A 181 13.83 -0.78 6.95
C THR A 181 12.60 -0.98 7.82
N ASP A 182 12.26 -0.02 8.68
CA ASP A 182 11.06 -0.09 9.53
C ASP A 182 9.84 0.45 8.77
N TYR A 183 9.23 -0.44 7.97
CA TYR A 183 7.99 -0.18 7.23
C TYR A 183 6.73 -0.40 8.09
N SER A 184 6.85 -0.43 9.43
CA SER A 184 5.67 -0.49 10.29
C SER A 184 4.90 0.83 10.26
N HIS A 185 3.58 0.73 10.46
CA HIS A 185 2.68 1.89 10.56
C HIS A 185 2.52 2.35 12.02
N TYR A 186 3.32 1.79 12.93
CA TYR A 186 3.27 2.13 14.34
C TYR A 186 3.96 3.49 14.58
N SER A 187 3.18 4.51 14.95
CA SER A 187 3.68 5.88 15.18
C SER A 187 4.66 5.96 16.36
N ARG A 188 4.51 5.07 17.34
CA ARG A 188 5.19 5.12 18.65
C ARG A 188 4.92 6.39 19.44
N ALA A 189 3.79 7.04 19.17
CA ALA A 189 3.33 8.16 20.00
C ALA A 189 3.17 7.70 21.45
N PHE A 190 3.75 8.45 22.37
CA PHE A 190 3.73 8.22 23.81
C PHE A 190 4.43 6.94 24.28
N GLU A 191 5.24 6.27 23.45
CA GLU A 191 5.93 5.03 23.83
C GLU A 191 6.75 5.20 25.13
N ASP A 192 7.47 6.31 25.27
CA ASP A 192 8.27 6.63 26.48
C ASP A 192 7.44 6.96 27.71
N VAL A 193 6.14 7.25 27.54
CA VAL A 193 5.22 7.52 28.65
C VAL A 193 4.77 6.22 29.32
N PHE A 194 4.74 5.12 28.58
CA PHE A 194 4.19 3.86 29.06
C PHE A 194 5.22 3.03 29.83
N LEU A 195 4.82 2.53 31.00
CA LEU A 195 5.60 1.59 31.81
C LEU A 195 4.92 0.22 31.81
N ASP A 196 5.72 -0.85 31.76
CA ASP A 196 5.23 -2.23 31.79
C ASP A 196 4.44 -2.53 33.08
N ASP A 197 4.93 -2.00 34.20
CA ASP A 197 4.42 -2.22 35.56
C ASP A 197 3.86 -0.92 36.19
N ALA A 198 3.08 -1.06 37.26
CA ALA A 198 2.60 0.07 38.06
C ALA A 198 3.78 1.01 38.45
N PRO A 199 3.66 2.34 38.27
CA PRO A 199 2.41 3.10 38.10
C PRO A 199 1.88 3.19 36.65
N TYR A 200 2.43 2.42 35.70
CA TYR A 200 2.06 2.34 34.27
C TYR A 200 2.33 3.60 33.44
N ILE A 201 2.52 4.75 34.09
CA ILE A 201 2.78 6.04 33.45
C ILE A 201 4.04 6.66 34.04
N ASP A 202 5.01 7.00 33.18
CA ASP A 202 6.11 7.89 33.54
C ASP A 202 5.61 9.35 33.54
N GLN A 203 5.53 9.94 34.72
CA GLN A 203 5.00 11.29 34.92
C GLN A 203 5.92 12.38 34.34
N ALA A 204 7.22 12.12 34.20
CA ALA A 204 8.14 13.08 33.60
C ALA A 204 7.99 13.06 32.07
N ALA A 205 7.98 11.87 31.46
CA ALA A 205 7.74 11.73 30.03
C ALA A 205 6.34 12.25 29.64
N LEU A 206 5.32 12.02 30.47
CA LEU A 206 3.97 12.56 30.25
C LEU A 206 3.97 14.10 30.20
N ALA A 207 4.74 14.76 31.06
CA ALA A 207 4.80 16.22 31.09
C ALA A 207 5.42 16.79 29.81
N GLU A 208 6.48 16.17 29.30
CA GLU A 208 7.11 16.53 28.02
C GLU A 208 6.16 16.28 26.85
N ALA A 209 5.49 15.12 26.84
CA ALA A 209 4.51 14.79 25.82
C ALA A 209 3.33 15.77 25.81
N ARG A 210 2.82 16.16 26.99
CA ARG A 210 1.77 17.18 27.13
C ARG A 210 2.17 18.51 26.52
N GLU A 211 3.40 18.98 26.73
CA GLU A 211 3.89 20.23 26.11
C GLU A 211 3.86 20.15 24.58
N SER A 212 4.29 19.01 24.01
CA SER A 212 4.23 18.81 22.55
C SER A 212 2.79 18.79 22.01
N VAL A 213 1.85 18.17 22.74
CA VAL A 213 0.43 18.12 22.36
C VAL A 213 -0.19 19.51 22.37
N LEU A 214 0.10 20.33 23.38
CA LEU A 214 -0.42 21.70 23.46
C LEU A 214 0.20 22.61 22.40
N ALA A 215 1.50 22.46 22.10
CA ALA A 215 2.15 23.18 21.01
C ALA A 215 1.49 22.87 19.66
N TYR A 216 1.19 21.59 19.41
CA TYR A 216 0.46 21.17 18.22
C TYR A 216 -0.96 21.72 18.18
N ALA A 217 -1.69 21.67 19.30
CA ALA A 217 -3.04 22.22 19.41
C ALA A 217 -3.09 23.72 19.04
N HIS A 218 -2.17 24.53 19.56
CA HIS A 218 -2.07 25.95 19.22
C HIS A 218 -1.79 26.18 17.73
N HIS A 219 -0.89 25.38 17.13
CA HIS A 219 -0.57 25.46 15.71
C HIS A 219 -1.79 25.19 14.82
N VAL A 220 -2.54 24.12 15.08
CA VAL A 220 -3.69 23.75 14.24
C VAL A 220 -4.92 24.66 14.46
N LEU A 221 -5.12 25.18 15.68
CA LEU A 221 -6.15 26.20 15.96
C LEU A 221 -5.87 27.50 15.18
N ALA A 222 -4.60 27.92 15.13
CA ALA A 222 -4.20 29.09 14.34
C ALA A 222 -4.49 28.89 12.84
N GLN A 223 -4.23 27.69 12.31
CA GLN A 223 -4.52 27.33 10.91
C GLN A 223 -6.03 27.26 10.60
N GLY A 224 -6.89 27.00 11.60
CA GLY A 224 -8.34 26.99 11.41
C GLY A 224 -9.05 25.70 11.82
N TYR A 225 -8.32 24.68 12.28
CA TYR A 225 -8.90 23.42 12.74
C TYR A 225 -9.61 23.59 14.09
N ASN A 226 -10.61 22.75 14.34
CA ASN A 226 -11.43 22.77 15.55
C ASN A 226 -11.74 21.37 16.10
N ALA A 227 -11.15 20.32 15.54
CA ALA A 227 -11.27 18.96 16.04
C ALA A 227 -9.94 18.21 15.90
N VAL A 228 -9.69 17.23 16.77
CA VAL A 228 -8.48 16.41 16.77
C VAL A 228 -8.80 14.95 17.06
N ALA A 229 -8.26 14.05 16.24
CA ALA A 229 -8.28 12.61 16.47
C ALA A 229 -7.00 12.19 17.22
N VAL A 230 -7.15 11.66 18.42
CA VAL A 230 -6.04 11.18 19.27
C VAL A 230 -6.07 9.64 19.34
N PRO A 231 -4.91 8.97 19.41
CA PRO A 231 -4.88 7.51 19.53
C PRO A 231 -5.42 7.05 20.90
N GLY A 232 -6.16 5.94 20.89
CA GLY A 232 -6.63 5.27 22.10
C GLY A 232 -8.14 5.04 22.11
N PHE A 233 -8.56 3.96 22.76
CA PHE A 233 -9.94 3.64 23.12
C PHE A 233 -9.95 2.56 24.22
N LEU A 234 -9.56 1.32 23.89
CA LEU A 234 -9.63 0.18 24.81
C LEU A 234 -8.65 0.31 26.00
N ASP A 235 -7.54 1.00 25.79
CA ASP A 235 -6.56 1.38 26.81
C ASP A 235 -7.12 2.32 27.89
N HIS A 236 -8.30 2.91 27.69
CA HIS A 236 -9.00 3.75 28.67
C HIS A 236 -10.17 3.04 29.38
N VAL A 237 -10.41 1.75 29.13
CA VAL A 237 -11.60 1.01 29.62
C VAL A 237 -11.24 0.03 30.73
N THR A 238 -11.98 0.02 31.83
CA THR A 238 -11.84 -0.94 32.94
C THR A 238 -12.89 -2.04 32.94
N PHE A 239 -13.98 -1.87 32.17
CA PHE A 239 -15.14 -2.76 32.14
C PHE A 239 -15.81 -2.93 33.50
N ASP A 240 -15.99 -1.82 34.24
CA ASP A 240 -16.57 -1.85 35.59
C ASP A 240 -18.00 -2.41 35.61
N ALA A 241 -18.74 -2.23 34.52
CA ALA A 241 -20.09 -2.76 34.34
C ALA A 241 -20.12 -4.26 34.01
N ILE A 242 -19.00 -4.81 33.53
CA ILE A 242 -18.83 -6.22 33.12
C ILE A 242 -17.50 -6.73 33.70
N PRO A 243 -17.37 -6.80 35.03
CA PRO A 243 -16.09 -7.06 35.69
C PRO A 243 -15.50 -8.43 35.33
N GLU A 244 -16.31 -9.35 34.78
CA GLU A 244 -15.85 -10.63 34.26
C GLU A 244 -14.80 -10.52 33.15
N VAL A 245 -14.71 -9.39 32.43
CA VAL A 245 -13.72 -9.19 31.37
C VAL A 245 -12.30 -9.18 31.92
N TYR A 246 -12.06 -8.47 33.03
CA TYR A 246 -10.73 -8.32 33.66
C TYR A 246 -10.62 -8.97 35.05
N ALA A 247 -11.56 -9.84 35.43
CA ALA A 247 -11.63 -10.45 36.77
C ALA A 247 -10.35 -11.22 37.14
N ASP A 248 -9.78 -11.97 36.18
CA ASP A 248 -8.57 -12.76 36.38
C ASP A 248 -7.28 -11.95 36.12
N ASP A 249 -7.40 -10.76 35.54
CA ASP A 249 -6.29 -9.93 35.04
C ASP A 249 -6.45 -8.45 35.47
N PRO A 250 -6.50 -8.15 36.78
CA PRO A 250 -6.82 -6.81 37.30
C PRO A 250 -5.80 -5.72 36.92
N ALA A 251 -4.63 -6.10 36.39
CA ALA A 251 -3.62 -5.17 35.89
C ALA A 251 -4.13 -4.36 34.67
N TYR A 252 -5.00 -4.93 33.83
CA TYR A 252 -5.57 -4.20 32.68
C TYR A 252 -6.47 -3.06 33.17
N ALA A 253 -7.36 -3.34 34.13
CA ALA A 253 -8.19 -2.30 34.75
C ALA A 253 -7.34 -1.25 35.49
N ALA A 254 -6.28 -1.66 36.19
CA ALA A 254 -5.38 -0.70 36.87
C ALA A 254 -4.62 0.19 35.86
N ARG A 255 -4.17 -0.37 34.74
CA ARG A 255 -3.51 0.36 33.65
C ARG A 255 -4.49 1.34 33.00
N ALA A 256 -5.70 0.91 32.67
CA ALA A 256 -6.71 1.77 32.07
C ALA A 256 -7.11 2.94 32.99
N ALA A 257 -7.22 2.72 34.30
CA ALA A 257 -7.42 3.80 35.24
C ALA A 257 -6.24 4.79 35.24
N ALA A 258 -4.99 4.31 35.21
CA ALA A 258 -3.80 5.17 35.13
C ALA A 258 -3.73 5.96 33.81
N MET A 259 -4.12 5.36 32.68
CA MET A 259 -4.23 6.03 31.39
C MET A 259 -5.24 7.16 31.41
N ARG A 260 -6.43 6.93 31.97
CA ARG A 260 -7.46 7.97 32.15
C ARG A 260 -6.97 9.11 33.03
N ASP A 261 -6.34 8.80 34.16
CA ASP A 261 -5.81 9.81 35.09
C ASP A 261 -4.70 10.66 34.45
N ALA A 262 -3.91 10.06 33.55
CA ALA A 262 -2.81 10.73 32.86
C ALA A 262 -3.26 11.59 31.68
N PHE A 263 -4.09 11.03 30.79
CA PHE A 263 -4.46 11.69 29.53
C PHE A 263 -5.77 12.49 29.63
N GLY A 264 -6.66 12.16 30.57
CA GLY A 264 -7.90 12.90 30.79
C GLY A 264 -7.69 14.41 30.96
N PRO A 265 -6.72 14.87 31.79
CA PRO A 265 -6.38 16.29 31.90
C PRO A 265 -5.91 16.92 30.57
N ILE A 266 -5.13 16.19 29.76
CA ILE A 266 -4.68 16.67 28.46
C ILE A 266 -5.89 16.86 27.52
N TYR A 267 -6.80 15.90 27.47
CA TYR A 267 -8.02 16.01 26.67
C TYR A 267 -8.91 17.18 27.13
N ALA A 268 -8.99 17.44 28.43
CA ALA A 268 -9.75 18.57 28.96
C ALA A 268 -9.15 19.91 28.54
N GLU A 269 -7.82 20.01 28.51
CA GLU A 269 -7.15 21.22 28.03
C GLU A 269 -7.33 21.45 26.52
N LEU A 270 -7.36 20.38 25.72
CA LEU A 270 -7.68 20.48 24.28
C LEU A 270 -9.12 20.96 24.05
N ASP A 271 -10.09 20.41 24.79
CA ASP A 271 -11.49 20.86 24.76
C ASP A 271 -11.64 22.32 25.23
N ASP A 272 -10.97 22.69 26.33
CA ASP A 272 -10.94 24.07 26.84
C ASP A 272 -10.40 25.04 25.79
N LEU A 273 -9.37 24.64 25.01
CA LEU A 273 -8.82 25.43 23.90
C LEU A 273 -9.74 25.51 22.66
N GLY A 274 -10.75 24.64 22.58
CA GLY A 274 -11.74 24.62 21.51
C GLY A 274 -11.52 23.57 20.43
N LEU A 275 -10.78 22.50 20.74
CA LEU A 275 -10.70 21.32 19.89
C LEU A 275 -11.67 20.24 20.37
N ASP A 276 -12.58 19.81 19.50
CA ASP A 276 -13.37 18.60 19.72
C ASP A 276 -12.46 17.37 19.69
N VAL A 277 -12.39 16.63 20.80
CA VAL A 277 -11.43 15.52 20.97
C VAL A 277 -12.07 14.17 20.64
N TYR A 278 -11.53 13.46 19.67
CA TYR A 278 -12.01 12.14 19.23
C TYR A 278 -11.00 11.05 19.53
N LEU A 279 -11.43 9.98 20.19
CA LEU A 279 -10.64 8.78 20.41
C LEU A 279 -10.63 7.90 19.15
N ARG A 280 -9.46 7.70 18.54
CA ARG A 280 -9.29 6.87 17.34
C ARG A 280 -8.96 5.43 17.69
N THR A 281 -9.73 4.50 17.14
CA THR A 281 -9.52 3.05 17.30
C THR A 281 -9.82 2.26 16.04
N ASP A 282 -9.16 1.10 15.94
CA ASP A 282 -9.51 0.04 15.00
C ASP A 282 -10.56 -0.88 15.64
N MET A 283 -11.45 -1.46 14.86
CA MET A 283 -12.43 -2.45 15.32
C MET A 283 -12.30 -3.71 14.43
N LEU A 284 -12.15 -4.91 14.99
CA LEU A 284 -12.30 -5.27 16.40
C LEU A 284 -10.99 -5.08 17.18
N ILE A 285 -10.95 -4.15 18.13
CA ILE A 285 -9.82 -4.01 19.07
C ILE A 285 -9.98 -5.00 20.22
N LEU A 286 -8.90 -5.70 20.57
CA LEU A 286 -8.88 -6.75 21.56
C LEU A 286 -7.72 -6.58 22.54
N SER A 287 -7.90 -7.17 23.72
CA SER A 287 -6.83 -7.57 24.64
C SER A 287 -7.03 -9.05 24.95
N GLU A 288 -6.01 -9.79 25.41
CA GLU A 288 -6.14 -11.24 25.66
C GLU A 288 -7.33 -11.59 26.59
N PRO A 289 -7.59 -10.86 27.70
CA PRO A 289 -8.77 -11.14 28.53
C PRO A 289 -10.11 -10.84 27.84
N LEU A 290 -10.18 -9.78 27.02
CA LEU A 290 -11.38 -9.41 26.28
C LEU A 290 -11.67 -10.44 25.19
N GLU A 291 -10.67 -10.88 24.43
CA GLU A 291 -10.84 -11.93 23.43
C GLU A 291 -11.36 -13.22 24.08
N ARG A 292 -10.79 -13.64 25.22
CA ARG A 292 -11.30 -14.81 25.96
C ARG A 292 -12.76 -14.64 26.34
N TYR A 293 -13.13 -13.49 26.91
CA TYR A 293 -14.51 -13.23 27.31
C TYR A 293 -15.47 -13.26 26.10
N LEU A 294 -15.11 -12.61 24.99
CA LEU A 294 -15.93 -12.55 23.79
C LEU A 294 -16.04 -13.90 23.08
N THR A 295 -14.96 -14.68 23.07
CA THR A 295 -14.94 -16.04 22.52
C THR A 295 -15.84 -16.98 23.32
N ASP A 296 -15.72 -16.97 24.66
CA ASP A 296 -16.51 -17.84 25.53
C ASP A 296 -18.02 -17.56 25.47
N ARG A 297 -18.40 -16.30 25.18
CA ARG A 297 -19.80 -15.86 25.17
C ARG A 297 -20.45 -15.83 23.80
N PHE A 298 -19.70 -15.44 22.78
CA PHE A 298 -20.21 -15.10 21.45
C PHE A 298 -19.44 -15.79 20.32
N ASP A 299 -18.43 -16.62 20.62
CA ASP A 299 -17.54 -17.25 19.62
C ASP A 299 -16.83 -16.20 18.72
N LEU A 300 -16.63 -15.00 19.26
CA LEU A 300 -16.11 -13.83 18.54
C LEU A 300 -16.94 -13.43 17.30
N ASP A 301 -18.24 -13.79 17.27
CA ASP A 301 -19.14 -13.49 16.15
C ASP A 301 -19.48 -12.00 16.11
N THR A 302 -18.83 -11.27 15.20
CA THR A 302 -19.07 -9.83 14.97
C THR A 302 -20.44 -9.53 14.37
N GLU A 303 -21.22 -10.53 13.96
CA GLU A 303 -22.62 -10.35 13.57
C GLU A 303 -23.61 -10.47 14.73
N ASP A 304 -23.16 -10.90 15.92
CA ASP A 304 -24.00 -10.98 17.13
C ASP A 304 -24.07 -9.60 17.81
N PRO A 305 -25.27 -8.97 17.90
CA PRO A 305 -25.43 -7.70 18.62
C PRO A 305 -25.01 -7.77 20.10
N GLY A 306 -25.04 -8.95 20.72
CA GLY A 306 -24.60 -9.15 22.11
C GLY A 306 -23.11 -8.90 22.33
N LEU A 307 -22.27 -9.15 21.31
CA LEU A 307 -20.85 -8.80 21.35
C LEU A 307 -20.69 -7.27 21.41
N TRP A 308 -21.46 -6.53 20.60
CA TRP A 308 -21.37 -5.08 20.53
C TRP A 308 -21.91 -4.36 21.76
N GLN A 309 -22.81 -4.99 22.53
CA GLN A 309 -23.23 -4.47 23.84
C GLN A 309 -22.08 -4.38 24.86
N VAL A 310 -21.02 -5.18 24.70
CA VAL A 310 -19.80 -5.08 25.54
C VAL A 310 -19.05 -3.77 25.23
N TYR A 311 -18.97 -3.39 23.96
CA TYR A 311 -18.35 -2.13 23.53
C TYR A 311 -19.25 -0.91 23.81
N GLU A 312 -20.57 -1.07 23.74
CA GLU A 312 -21.51 -0.05 24.22
C GLU A 312 -21.29 0.25 25.71
N ALA A 313 -21.10 -0.78 26.54
CA ALA A 313 -20.77 -0.59 27.96
C ALA A 313 -19.42 0.10 28.17
N ALA A 314 -18.42 -0.19 27.33
CA ALA A 314 -17.14 0.50 27.33
C ALA A 314 -17.29 2.00 26.98
N LEU A 315 -18.11 2.33 25.98
CA LEU A 315 -18.39 3.73 25.62
C LEU A 315 -19.15 4.47 26.73
N ASP A 316 -20.12 3.81 27.38
CA ASP A 316 -20.83 4.38 28.54
C ASP A 316 -19.87 4.70 29.68
N GLU A 317 -18.89 3.83 29.93
CA GLU A 317 -17.83 4.07 30.90
C GLU A 317 -16.94 5.25 30.49
N ILE A 318 -16.41 5.25 29.26
CA ILE A 318 -15.51 6.30 28.76
C ILE A 318 -16.19 7.66 28.83
N TYR A 319 -17.40 7.82 28.31
CA TYR A 319 -18.08 9.14 28.30
C TYR A 319 -18.51 9.60 29.69
N THR A 320 -18.68 8.67 30.64
CA THR A 320 -18.89 9.03 32.05
C THR A 320 -17.61 9.53 32.71
N GLN A 321 -16.47 8.88 32.44
CA GLN A 321 -15.19 9.21 33.08
C GLN A 321 -14.45 10.36 32.40
N LEU A 322 -14.64 10.54 31.09
CA LEU A 322 -14.00 11.53 30.24
C LEU A 322 -15.07 12.33 29.47
N PRO A 323 -15.91 13.12 30.17
CA PRO A 323 -17.02 13.85 29.54
C PRO A 323 -16.60 14.89 28.49
N GLN A 324 -15.34 15.32 28.51
CA GLN A 324 -14.71 16.26 27.57
C GLN A 324 -14.49 15.68 26.16
N LEU A 325 -14.57 14.36 25.98
CA LEU A 325 -14.43 13.76 24.65
C LEU A 325 -15.65 14.10 23.79
N SER A 326 -15.45 14.42 22.51
CA SER A 326 -16.54 14.70 21.56
C SER A 326 -17.03 13.43 20.85
N GLY A 327 -16.24 12.36 20.84
CA GLY A 327 -16.65 11.10 20.23
C GLY A 327 -15.52 10.10 20.00
N VAL A 328 -15.76 9.19 19.04
CA VAL A 328 -14.79 8.18 18.58
C VAL A 328 -14.64 8.19 17.06
N VAL A 329 -13.44 7.86 16.59
CA VAL A 329 -13.15 7.59 15.17
C VAL A 329 -12.88 6.09 15.00
N LEU A 330 -13.66 5.43 14.16
CA LEU A 330 -13.61 3.97 13.93
C LEU A 330 -13.02 3.64 12.56
N ARG A 331 -12.08 2.69 12.53
CA ARG A 331 -11.62 2.02 11.31
C ARG A 331 -11.85 0.51 11.45
N ILE A 332 -12.25 -0.19 10.38
CA ILE A 332 -12.51 -1.64 10.43
C ILE A 332 -11.68 -2.49 9.47
N GLY A 333 -11.20 -1.88 8.39
CA GLY A 333 -10.58 -2.65 7.32
C GLY A 333 -9.07 -2.62 7.31
N GLU A 334 -8.40 -2.23 8.37
CA GLU A 334 -6.94 -2.23 8.45
C GLU A 334 -6.55 -2.58 9.89
N GLY A 335 -5.67 -3.56 10.06
CA GLY A 335 -5.32 -4.12 11.37
C GLY A 335 -4.26 -5.22 11.29
N GLY A 336 -3.98 -5.87 12.41
CA GLY A 336 -2.98 -6.92 12.53
C GLY A 336 -1.58 -6.44 12.92
N GLY A 337 -0.60 -7.36 12.87
CA GLY A 337 0.69 -7.21 13.54
C GLY A 337 1.54 -5.99 13.17
N ILE A 338 1.31 -5.35 12.02
CA ILE A 338 2.06 -4.15 11.58
C ILE A 338 1.66 -2.86 12.32
N TYR A 339 0.50 -2.86 12.99
CA TYR A 339 0.04 -1.78 13.88
C TYR A 339 0.29 -2.08 15.36
N ASN A 340 0.61 -3.34 15.70
CA ASN A 340 0.77 -3.76 17.08
C ASN A 340 2.01 -3.11 17.71
N SER A 341 1.84 -2.57 18.90
CA SER A 341 2.95 -2.07 19.71
C SER A 341 3.64 -3.23 20.42
N PRO A 342 4.96 -3.43 20.25
CA PRO A 342 5.68 -4.49 20.96
C PRO A 342 5.53 -4.36 22.48
N GLY A 343 5.14 -5.44 23.16
CA GLY A 343 5.01 -5.46 24.63
C GLY A 343 3.66 -4.96 25.17
N ILE A 344 2.80 -4.41 24.31
CA ILE A 344 1.44 -4.01 24.65
C ILE A 344 0.46 -5.07 24.12
N ASP A 345 -0.29 -5.70 25.02
CA ASP A 345 -1.28 -6.73 24.68
C ASP A 345 -2.65 -6.11 24.30
N TYR A 346 -2.61 -5.14 23.39
CA TYR A 346 -3.77 -4.61 22.70
C TYR A 346 -3.50 -4.70 21.20
N TYR A 347 -4.43 -5.30 20.46
CA TYR A 347 -4.27 -5.53 19.01
C TYR A 347 -5.61 -5.47 18.29
N SER A 348 -5.57 -5.13 17.01
CA SER A 348 -6.77 -5.12 16.16
C SER A 348 -6.84 -6.36 15.29
N GLU A 349 -8.05 -6.91 15.15
CA GLU A 349 -8.36 -8.03 14.26
C GLU A 349 -9.30 -7.56 13.13
N ILE A 350 -9.00 -7.99 11.90
CA ILE A 350 -9.83 -7.71 10.72
C ILE A 350 -11.00 -8.72 10.69
N SER A 351 -11.93 -8.57 11.64
CA SER A 351 -13.07 -9.50 11.83
C SER A 351 -14.41 -8.90 11.41
N VAL A 352 -14.52 -7.57 11.32
CA VAL A 352 -15.73 -6.87 10.86
C VAL A 352 -15.74 -6.85 9.33
N THR A 353 -16.16 -7.96 8.73
CA THR A 353 -15.96 -8.22 7.29
C THR A 353 -17.26 -8.36 6.48
N THR A 354 -18.43 -8.30 7.12
CA THR A 354 -19.74 -8.40 6.45
C THR A 354 -20.58 -7.14 6.68
N PRO A 355 -21.49 -6.77 5.74
CA PRO A 355 -22.39 -5.64 5.95
C PRO A 355 -23.23 -5.77 7.23
N LYS A 356 -23.57 -7.00 7.62
CA LYS A 356 -24.30 -7.27 8.87
C LYS A 356 -23.45 -6.98 10.10
N ALA A 357 -22.17 -7.36 10.11
CA ALA A 357 -21.26 -7.02 11.20
C ALA A 357 -21.05 -5.51 11.32
N VAL A 358 -20.85 -4.79 10.20
CA VAL A 358 -20.74 -3.32 10.20
C VAL A 358 -22.00 -2.67 10.77
N ARG A 359 -23.19 -3.12 10.35
CA ARG A 359 -24.46 -2.58 10.86
C ARG A 359 -24.70 -2.90 12.32
N ALA A 360 -24.28 -4.07 12.81
CA ALA A 360 -24.38 -4.42 14.23
C ALA A 360 -23.45 -3.54 15.09
N MET A 361 -22.22 -3.31 14.63
CA MET A 361 -21.27 -2.39 15.26
C MET A 361 -21.81 -0.97 15.27
N LEU A 362 -22.13 -0.42 14.10
CA LEU A 362 -22.59 0.97 13.99
C LEU A 362 -23.88 1.18 14.78
N GLY A 363 -24.81 0.23 14.77
CA GLY A 363 -26.03 0.30 15.59
C GLY A 363 -25.72 0.52 17.07
N ALA A 364 -24.84 -0.30 17.67
CA ALA A 364 -24.47 -0.15 19.08
C ALA A 364 -23.73 1.17 19.36
N PHE A 365 -22.78 1.54 18.51
CA PHE A 365 -22.01 2.76 18.68
C PHE A 365 -22.88 4.02 18.53
N THR A 366 -23.76 4.08 17.52
CA THR A 366 -24.61 5.25 17.29
C THR A 366 -25.73 5.36 18.31
N GLU A 367 -26.35 4.24 18.74
CA GLU A 367 -27.36 4.28 19.81
C GLU A 367 -26.78 4.84 21.11
N GLN A 368 -25.55 4.45 21.45
CA GLN A 368 -24.85 4.97 22.62
C GLN A 368 -24.49 6.45 22.47
N ALA A 369 -23.95 6.81 21.30
CA ALA A 369 -23.54 8.17 20.99
C ALA A 369 -24.72 9.16 21.04
N GLU A 370 -25.91 8.75 20.59
CA GLU A 370 -27.14 9.53 20.75
C GLU A 370 -27.54 9.76 22.21
N ARG A 371 -27.37 8.76 23.08
CA ARG A 371 -27.66 8.90 24.52
C ARG A 371 -26.70 9.88 25.21
N ALA A 372 -25.44 9.89 24.78
CA ALA A 372 -24.36 10.67 25.38
C ALA A 372 -24.12 12.03 24.70
N ASP A 373 -24.84 12.33 23.61
CA ASP A 373 -24.66 13.53 22.79
C ASP A 373 -23.25 13.63 22.16
N LYS A 374 -22.69 12.48 21.76
CA LYS A 374 -21.35 12.34 21.17
C LYS A 374 -21.45 11.89 19.72
N ASP A 375 -20.37 12.05 18.95
CA ASP A 375 -20.31 11.65 17.55
C ASP A 375 -19.54 10.33 17.36
N VAL A 376 -19.90 9.59 16.31
CA VAL A 376 -19.18 8.43 15.80
C VAL A 376 -18.72 8.76 14.40
N VAL A 377 -17.41 8.93 14.23
CA VAL A 377 -16.79 9.12 12.92
C VAL A 377 -16.39 7.75 12.38
N PHE A 378 -17.12 7.24 11.40
CA PHE A 378 -16.83 5.97 10.75
C PHE A 378 -16.01 6.17 9.47
N ARG A 379 -14.79 5.64 9.44
CA ARG A 379 -13.94 5.65 8.25
C ARG A 379 -14.35 4.54 7.29
N THR A 380 -14.60 4.89 6.04
CA THR A 380 -14.92 3.90 5.00
C THR A 380 -13.69 3.12 4.53
N TRP A 381 -12.48 3.65 4.72
CA TRP A 381 -11.23 3.01 4.29
C TRP A 381 -11.10 1.57 4.80
N SER A 382 -10.91 0.63 3.87
CA SER A 382 -10.89 -0.80 4.16
C SER A 382 -10.04 -1.57 3.16
N VAL A 383 -9.16 -2.46 3.66
CA VAL A 383 -8.49 -3.49 2.86
C VAL A 383 -9.28 -4.80 3.02
N GLY A 384 -9.90 -5.28 1.94
CA GLY A 384 -10.78 -6.45 2.03
C GLY A 384 -11.42 -6.85 0.71
N VAL A 385 -12.20 -7.92 0.74
CA VAL A 385 -12.94 -8.43 -0.43
C VAL A 385 -14.44 -8.35 -0.17
N GLY A 386 -15.21 -7.90 -1.17
CA GLY A 386 -16.66 -7.76 -1.11
C GLY A 386 -17.09 -6.39 -0.58
N ALA A 387 -18.40 -6.20 -0.36
CA ALA A 387 -18.98 -4.88 -0.10
C ALA A 387 -18.29 -4.08 1.04
N VAL A 388 -17.82 -4.72 2.11
CA VAL A 388 -17.09 -4.02 3.20
C VAL A 388 -15.67 -3.60 2.80
N GLY A 389 -15.01 -4.35 1.91
CA GLY A 389 -13.73 -3.93 1.32
C GLY A 389 -13.93 -2.80 0.32
N ASP A 390 -14.98 -2.92 -0.51
CA ASP A 390 -15.19 -2.05 -1.66
C ASP A 390 -15.96 -0.75 -1.33
N MET A 391 -16.59 -0.62 -0.14
CA MET A 391 -17.43 0.54 0.23
C MET A 391 -16.74 1.91 0.15
N HIS A 392 -15.42 1.95 0.18
CA HIS A 392 -14.65 3.18 0.05
C HIS A 392 -14.38 3.59 -1.40
N THR A 393 -14.66 2.72 -2.37
CA THR A 393 -14.35 2.91 -3.80
C THR A 393 -15.53 2.60 -4.72
N ASP A 394 -16.62 2.05 -4.19
CA ASP A 394 -17.76 1.59 -4.98
C ASP A 394 -19.08 2.08 -4.37
N PRO A 395 -19.86 2.91 -5.09
CA PRO A 395 -21.17 3.41 -4.64
C PRO A 395 -22.17 2.32 -4.25
N GLU A 396 -22.25 1.20 -5.00
CA GLU A 396 -23.21 0.14 -4.70
C GLU A 396 -22.86 -0.56 -3.37
N SER A 397 -21.57 -0.79 -3.14
CA SER A 397 -21.05 -1.34 -1.89
C SER A 397 -21.23 -0.38 -0.72
N TYR A 398 -21.03 0.93 -0.93
CA TYR A 398 -21.34 1.97 0.05
C TYR A 398 -22.81 1.88 0.50
N ASP A 399 -23.74 1.84 -0.45
CA ASP A 399 -25.17 1.74 -0.17
C ASP A 399 -25.52 0.41 0.52
N GLU A 400 -24.96 -0.71 0.09
CA GLU A 400 -25.20 -2.01 0.72
C GLU A 400 -24.82 -1.99 2.22
N VAL A 401 -23.69 -1.36 2.55
CA VAL A 401 -23.17 -1.31 3.92
C VAL A 401 -23.88 -0.24 4.76
N LEU A 402 -24.08 0.97 4.24
CA LEU A 402 -24.44 2.13 5.05
C LEU A 402 -25.87 2.65 4.83
N ALA A 403 -26.52 2.35 3.69
CA ALA A 403 -27.86 2.89 3.43
C ALA A 403 -28.86 2.47 4.52
N GLY A 404 -29.68 3.41 4.96
CA GLY A 404 -30.71 3.19 6.00
C GLY A 404 -30.20 3.18 7.44
N ILE A 405 -28.90 3.41 7.69
CA ILE A 405 -28.43 3.80 9.02
C ILE A 405 -28.76 5.28 9.21
N ASP A 406 -29.74 5.57 10.06
CA ASP A 406 -30.24 6.92 10.33
C ASP A 406 -29.90 7.30 11.77
N SER A 407 -28.76 7.98 11.94
CA SER A 407 -28.35 8.56 13.21
C SER A 407 -27.75 9.95 12.97
N PRO A 408 -28.20 10.99 13.69
CA PRO A 408 -27.60 12.31 13.60
C PRO A 408 -26.17 12.35 14.17
N ARG A 409 -25.75 11.30 14.88
CA ARG A 409 -24.42 11.17 15.49
C ARG A 409 -23.44 10.38 14.64
N LEU A 410 -23.84 9.87 13.48
CA LEU A 410 -22.94 9.19 12.55
C LEU A 410 -22.36 10.18 11.52
N VAL A 411 -21.04 10.30 11.51
CA VAL A 411 -20.28 11.01 10.48
C VAL A 411 -19.46 9.99 9.68
N VAL A 412 -19.63 9.95 8.37
CA VAL A 412 -18.90 9.04 7.50
C VAL A 412 -17.73 9.75 6.84
N SER A 413 -16.53 9.26 7.13
CA SER A 413 -15.25 9.80 6.68
C SER A 413 -14.73 9.03 5.48
N THR A 414 -14.38 9.72 4.39
CA THR A 414 -13.94 9.08 3.14
C THR A 414 -12.86 9.90 2.44
N LYS A 415 -11.80 9.25 1.95
CA LYS A 415 -10.72 9.87 1.18
C LYS A 415 -11.24 10.54 -0.09
N TYR A 416 -10.72 11.74 -0.40
CA TYR A 416 -11.10 12.47 -1.61
C TYR A 416 -10.78 11.68 -2.90
N SER A 417 -9.75 10.83 -2.85
CA SER A 417 -9.32 9.97 -3.95
C SER A 417 -10.05 8.64 -3.94
N LEU A 418 -10.33 8.08 -5.11
CA LEU A 418 -10.85 6.73 -5.28
C LEU A 418 -9.75 5.69 -4.99
N GLY A 419 -9.51 5.42 -3.71
CA GLY A 419 -8.44 4.55 -3.23
C GLY A 419 -7.53 5.26 -2.24
N ASP A 420 -6.23 4.99 -2.32
CA ASP A 420 -5.27 5.35 -1.27
C ASP A 420 -4.40 6.56 -1.60
N PHE A 421 -5.02 7.73 -1.76
CA PHE A 421 -4.38 9.03 -1.95
C PHE A 421 -3.41 9.20 -3.12
N TYR A 422 -2.95 8.17 -3.83
CA TYR A 422 -2.05 8.31 -4.97
C TYR A 422 -2.50 9.39 -5.96
N SER A 423 -1.52 10.11 -6.51
CA SER A 423 -1.78 10.89 -7.71
C SER A 423 -2.21 9.95 -8.84
N TRP A 424 -2.93 10.51 -9.81
CA TRP A 424 -3.56 9.75 -10.90
C TRP A 424 -4.78 8.91 -10.52
N LEU A 425 -5.30 9.02 -9.30
CA LEU A 425 -6.60 8.45 -8.95
C LEU A 425 -7.75 9.42 -9.29
N PRO A 426 -8.92 8.91 -9.71
CA PRO A 426 -10.14 9.71 -9.80
C PRO A 426 -10.53 10.31 -8.45
N LEU A 427 -11.35 11.36 -8.47
CA LEU A 427 -12.10 11.76 -7.28
C LEU A 427 -13.09 10.66 -6.88
N ASN A 428 -13.29 10.49 -5.58
CA ASN A 428 -14.09 9.39 -5.03
C ASN A 428 -15.59 9.64 -5.18
N GLU A 429 -16.25 8.93 -6.10
CA GLU A 429 -17.68 9.07 -6.36
C GLU A 429 -18.60 8.61 -5.20
N THR A 430 -18.07 7.88 -4.21
CA THR A 430 -18.83 7.55 -2.99
C THR A 430 -19.13 8.79 -2.13
N LEU A 431 -18.41 9.90 -2.32
CA LEU A 431 -18.69 11.18 -1.66
C LEU A 431 -19.80 11.99 -2.35
N ASP A 432 -20.16 11.65 -3.60
CA ASP A 432 -21.18 12.37 -4.37
C ASP A 432 -22.61 12.09 -3.87
N HIS A 433 -22.81 11.12 -2.95
CA HIS A 433 -24.15 10.70 -2.48
C HIS A 433 -24.14 10.14 -1.04
N GLY A 434 -25.30 9.65 -0.58
CA GLY A 434 -25.54 9.15 0.77
C GLY A 434 -26.25 10.18 1.65
N ASP A 435 -27.02 9.68 2.62
CA ASP A 435 -27.84 10.52 3.52
C ASP A 435 -27.14 10.81 4.87
N GLN A 436 -25.98 10.20 5.12
CA GLN A 436 -25.21 10.38 6.35
C GLN A 436 -24.43 11.72 6.31
N ARG A 437 -24.13 12.30 7.49
CA ARG A 437 -23.15 13.39 7.61
C ARG A 437 -21.82 12.92 7.01
N ARG A 438 -21.16 13.74 6.18
CA ARG A 438 -19.93 13.36 5.46
C ARG A 438 -18.78 14.30 5.80
N ILE A 439 -17.60 13.72 5.95
CA ILE A 439 -16.33 14.47 5.93
C ILE A 439 -15.38 13.90 4.88
N VAL A 440 -14.60 14.78 4.26
CA VAL A 440 -13.60 14.43 3.25
C VAL A 440 -12.24 14.24 3.92
N GLU A 441 -11.62 13.07 3.77
CA GLU A 441 -10.25 12.83 4.23
C GLU A 441 -9.24 13.37 3.20
N LEU A 442 -8.24 14.11 3.70
CA LEU A 442 -7.13 14.71 2.95
C LEU A 442 -5.81 14.25 3.56
N GLN A 443 -4.73 14.12 2.77
CA GLN A 443 -3.40 13.76 3.27
C GLN A 443 -2.38 14.82 2.90
N SER A 444 -1.82 15.50 3.91
CA SER A 444 -0.84 16.57 3.76
C SER A 444 0.58 16.03 3.57
N ARG A 445 1.02 15.12 4.44
CA ARG A 445 2.28 14.38 4.27
C ARG A 445 2.04 13.20 3.33
N ARG A 446 2.41 13.38 2.07
CA ARG A 446 2.16 12.41 1.00
C ARG A 446 3.05 11.18 1.15
N GLU A 447 2.49 10.08 1.65
CA GLU A 447 3.26 8.88 1.99
C GLU A 447 3.89 8.24 0.75
N PHE A 448 3.18 8.25 -0.37
CA PHE A 448 3.63 7.67 -1.64
C PHE A 448 4.49 8.64 -2.45
N GLU A 449 4.56 9.91 -2.07
CA GLU A 449 5.25 10.96 -2.83
C GLU A 449 6.44 11.47 -2.03
N ALA A 450 7.46 10.59 -1.93
CA ALA A 450 8.69 10.81 -1.16
C ALA A 450 8.47 11.17 0.33
N PHE A 451 7.38 10.67 0.95
CA PHE A 451 7.05 10.92 2.36
C PHE A 451 6.98 12.40 2.75
N GLY A 452 6.69 13.29 1.79
CA GLY A 452 6.72 14.74 2.00
C GLY A 452 8.13 15.38 2.04
N ALA A 453 9.18 14.69 1.56
CA ALA A 453 10.54 15.22 1.49
C ALA A 453 10.78 16.21 0.34
N VAL A 454 9.87 16.27 -0.64
CA VAL A 454 9.98 17.12 -1.83
C VAL A 454 8.78 18.08 -1.91
N PRO A 455 8.92 19.24 -2.56
CA PRO A 455 7.79 20.14 -2.78
C PRO A 455 6.63 19.43 -3.45
N ASP A 456 5.43 19.59 -2.89
CA ASP A 456 4.21 18.94 -3.37
C ASP A 456 2.95 19.73 -2.97
N ASP A 457 2.68 20.84 -3.66
CA ASP A 457 1.54 21.74 -3.39
C ASP A 457 0.20 21.15 -3.87
N LEU A 458 -0.63 20.69 -2.94
CA LEU A 458 -1.91 20.05 -3.22
C LEU A 458 -3.09 21.04 -3.25
N GLY A 459 -2.86 22.34 -3.09
CA GLY A 459 -3.93 23.32 -2.91
C GLY A 459 -4.98 23.29 -4.03
N VAL A 460 -4.56 23.19 -5.29
CA VAL A 460 -5.47 23.09 -6.45
C VAL A 460 -6.27 21.78 -6.41
N LEU A 461 -5.63 20.66 -6.11
CA LEU A 461 -6.30 19.36 -6.03
C LEU A 461 -7.34 19.31 -4.90
N HIS A 462 -6.97 19.82 -3.73
CA HIS A 462 -7.88 19.95 -2.58
C HIS A 462 -9.06 20.85 -2.92
N GLN A 463 -8.84 22.00 -3.58
CA GLN A 463 -9.92 22.89 -4.01
C GLN A 463 -10.89 22.18 -4.97
N MET A 464 -10.36 21.53 -6.01
CA MET A 464 -11.18 20.80 -6.98
C MET A 464 -12.04 19.71 -6.31
N ALA A 465 -11.45 18.98 -5.37
CA ALA A 465 -12.16 17.95 -4.61
C ALA A 465 -13.29 18.56 -3.76
N LEU A 466 -12.98 19.58 -2.94
CA LEU A 466 -13.96 20.21 -2.05
C LEU A 466 -15.10 20.86 -2.84
N GLN A 467 -14.80 21.64 -3.88
CA GLN A 467 -15.82 22.26 -4.73
C GLN A 467 -16.75 21.22 -5.37
N ARG A 468 -16.20 20.08 -5.84
CA ARG A 468 -17.02 18.99 -6.39
C ARG A 468 -17.97 18.44 -5.32
N PHE A 469 -17.43 18.01 -4.18
CA PHE A 469 -18.20 17.25 -3.20
C PHE A 469 -19.24 18.12 -2.48
N ILE A 470 -18.90 19.38 -2.18
CA ILE A 470 -19.86 20.35 -1.63
C ILE A 470 -21.02 20.58 -2.61
N ALA A 471 -20.72 20.71 -3.91
CA ALA A 471 -21.76 20.91 -4.92
C ALA A 471 -22.61 19.66 -5.16
N ALA A 472 -22.03 18.46 -5.04
CA ALA A 472 -22.70 17.19 -5.29
C ALA A 472 -23.54 16.70 -4.10
N ASN A 473 -23.04 16.89 -2.88
CA ASN A 473 -23.59 16.30 -1.67
C ASN A 473 -23.75 17.34 -0.55
N PRO A 474 -24.99 17.75 -0.21
CA PRO A 474 -25.25 18.75 0.82
C PRO A 474 -24.96 18.26 2.25
N HIS A 475 -24.65 16.97 2.43
CA HIS A 475 -24.28 16.40 3.72
C HIS A 475 -22.78 16.46 4.01
N VAL A 476 -21.97 16.94 3.06
CA VAL A 476 -20.55 17.24 3.30
C VAL A 476 -20.47 18.44 4.23
N GLU A 477 -20.06 18.19 5.47
CA GLU A 477 -19.99 19.21 6.54
C GLU A 477 -18.57 19.53 6.99
N GLY A 478 -17.56 18.81 6.46
CA GLY A 478 -16.21 18.93 6.97
C GLY A 478 -15.11 18.20 6.24
N ILE A 479 -13.92 18.34 6.81
CA ILE A 479 -12.70 17.65 6.41
C ILE A 479 -12.04 16.96 7.59
N TRP A 480 -11.28 15.90 7.30
CA TRP A 480 -10.24 15.40 8.19
C TRP A 480 -8.90 15.43 7.44
N THR A 481 -7.97 16.24 7.93
CA THR A 481 -6.62 16.34 7.34
C THR A 481 -5.63 15.48 8.12
N TRP A 482 -4.93 14.61 7.40
CA TRP A 482 -3.80 13.86 7.92
C TRP A 482 -2.55 14.71 7.79
N THR A 483 -2.13 15.30 8.90
CA THR A 483 -0.99 16.23 8.93
C THR A 483 0.34 15.49 9.00
N GLN A 484 0.33 14.30 9.60
CA GLN A 484 1.52 13.45 9.77
C GLN A 484 1.22 11.96 9.51
N ASP A 485 0.02 11.49 9.86
CA ASP A 485 -0.40 10.11 9.64
C ASP A 485 -0.42 9.75 8.14
N GLY A 486 -0.24 8.46 7.84
CA GLY A 486 -0.09 7.96 6.48
C GLY A 486 1.26 7.27 6.32
N GLY A 487 1.21 6.01 5.90
CA GLY A 487 2.38 5.17 5.69
C GLY A 487 3.30 4.97 6.89
N PRO A 488 4.49 4.41 6.64
CA PRO A 488 5.53 4.24 7.63
C PRO A 488 6.09 5.57 8.13
N TRP A 489 6.36 5.61 9.43
CA TRP A 489 6.98 6.77 10.07
C TRP A 489 8.50 6.68 10.09
N ARG A 490 9.03 5.46 10.06
CA ARG A 490 10.45 5.13 10.32
C ARG A 490 11.18 4.55 9.12
N ALA A 491 10.44 4.31 8.03
CA ALA A 491 11.01 4.24 6.69
C ALA A 491 10.90 5.63 6.04
N GLY A 492 11.91 6.03 5.28
CA GLY A 492 11.98 7.36 4.69
C GLY A 492 12.49 8.45 5.66
N PRO A 493 12.23 9.74 5.36
CA PRO A 493 12.82 10.89 6.03
C PRO A 493 12.34 11.03 7.47
N ARG A 494 13.26 11.41 8.36
CA ARG A 494 12.99 11.84 9.74
C ARG A 494 12.47 13.28 9.77
N SER A 495 11.31 13.46 9.16
CA SER A 495 10.54 14.71 9.15
C SER A 495 9.24 14.52 9.92
N LEU A 496 9.16 15.16 11.08
CA LEU A 496 8.07 15.03 12.05
C LEU A 496 7.54 16.43 12.40
N LEU A 497 6.25 16.63 12.16
CA LEU A 497 5.57 17.91 12.31
C LEU A 497 5.80 18.51 13.69
N LEU A 498 6.27 19.77 13.72
CA LEU A 498 6.66 20.52 14.92
C LEU A 498 7.75 19.89 15.80
N THR A 499 8.38 18.79 15.36
CA THR A 499 9.35 18.03 16.16
C THR A 499 10.74 18.09 15.55
N THR A 500 10.91 17.71 14.28
CA THR A 500 12.23 17.68 13.61
C THR A 500 12.09 17.65 12.10
N GLY A 501 13.14 18.08 11.38
CA GLY A 501 13.18 18.03 9.93
C GLY A 501 12.40 19.17 9.27
N PHE A 502 12.23 19.09 7.95
CA PHE A 502 11.65 20.16 7.14
C PHE A 502 10.14 19.94 6.93
N TRP A 503 9.39 19.91 8.04
CA TRP A 503 7.96 19.61 8.05
C TRP A 503 7.10 20.73 7.46
N GLN A 504 7.61 21.96 7.41
CA GLN A 504 6.91 23.12 6.84
C GLN A 504 6.49 22.86 5.38
N LEU A 505 7.25 22.01 4.68
CA LEU A 505 7.00 21.66 3.28
C LEU A 505 5.65 20.98 3.08
N TYR A 506 5.27 20.03 3.94
CA TYR A 506 3.95 19.38 3.87
C TYR A 506 2.91 20.06 4.76
N ASP A 507 3.30 20.86 5.75
CA ASP A 507 2.36 21.72 6.51
C ASP A 507 1.67 22.77 5.61
N LEU A 508 2.29 23.15 4.48
CA LEU A 508 1.60 23.88 3.40
C LEU A 508 0.25 23.25 3.06
N ASN A 509 0.22 21.93 2.93
CA ASN A 509 -0.99 21.19 2.54
C ASN A 509 -2.03 21.15 3.66
N SER A 510 -1.61 21.25 4.93
CA SER A 510 -2.52 21.37 6.08
C SER A 510 -3.10 22.78 6.17
N GLU A 511 -2.26 23.81 6.02
CA GLU A 511 -2.72 25.21 6.03
C GLU A 511 -3.68 25.50 4.87
N THR A 512 -3.36 25.05 3.65
CA THR A 512 -4.23 25.22 2.49
C THR A 512 -5.54 24.44 2.62
N ALA A 513 -5.52 23.20 3.15
CA ALA A 513 -6.73 22.42 3.39
C ALA A 513 -7.70 23.13 4.35
N ALA A 514 -7.19 23.65 5.48
CA ALA A 514 -8.02 24.39 6.44
C ALA A 514 -8.62 25.65 5.82
N ARG A 515 -7.83 26.43 5.06
CA ARG A 515 -8.31 27.64 4.40
C ARG A 515 -9.34 27.34 3.31
N LEU A 516 -9.14 26.30 2.50
CA LEU A 516 -10.08 25.88 1.45
C LEU A 516 -11.36 25.25 2.01
N ALA A 517 -11.31 24.59 3.17
CA ALA A 517 -12.53 24.15 3.84
C ALA A 517 -13.38 25.32 4.35
N ARG A 518 -12.73 26.44 4.72
CA ARG A 518 -13.43 27.65 5.14
C ARG A 518 -13.94 28.47 3.96
N ASP A 519 -13.15 28.58 2.90
CA ASP A 519 -13.50 29.26 1.65
C ASP A 519 -13.03 28.41 0.44
N PRO A 520 -13.91 27.54 -0.11
CA PRO A 520 -13.57 26.71 -1.26
C PRO A 520 -13.25 27.51 -2.53
N ASP A 521 -13.58 28.79 -2.58
CA ASP A 521 -13.30 29.68 -3.72
C ASP A 521 -12.01 30.50 -3.53
N ALA A 522 -11.31 30.34 -2.41
CA ALA A 522 -10.02 30.99 -2.16
C ALA A 522 -8.98 30.60 -3.22
N ASP A 523 -8.18 31.57 -3.67
CA ASP A 523 -7.15 31.35 -4.68
C ASP A 523 -5.96 30.53 -4.12
N PRO A 524 -5.75 29.26 -4.53
CA PRO A 524 -4.66 28.43 -4.01
C PRO A 524 -3.28 29.06 -4.19
N ALA A 525 -3.04 29.76 -5.30
CA ALA A 525 -1.77 30.42 -5.55
C ALA A 525 -1.48 31.51 -4.49
N GLY A 526 -2.51 32.27 -4.14
CA GLY A 526 -2.47 33.24 -3.05
C GLY A 526 -2.19 32.61 -1.69
N LEU A 527 -2.78 31.45 -1.42
CA LEU A 527 -2.56 30.70 -0.17
C LEU A 527 -1.11 30.20 -0.06
N THR A 528 -0.56 29.65 -1.14
CA THR A 528 0.86 29.24 -1.19
C THR A 528 1.77 30.44 -0.98
N ALA A 529 1.46 31.60 -1.57
CA ALA A 529 2.23 32.82 -1.34
C ALA A 529 2.15 33.35 0.10
N ASP A 530 1.02 33.14 0.79
CA ASP A 530 0.88 33.48 2.20
C ASP A 530 1.71 32.54 3.09
N TRP A 531 1.75 31.25 2.77
CA TRP A 531 2.65 30.28 3.43
C TRP A 531 4.12 30.63 3.23
N VAL A 532 4.53 31.03 2.01
CA VAL A 532 5.91 31.48 1.75
C VAL A 532 6.28 32.69 2.61
N ARG A 533 5.34 33.65 2.77
CA ARG A 533 5.55 34.84 3.62
C ARG A 533 5.68 34.51 5.09
N ARG A 534 4.96 33.50 5.56
CA ARG A 534 5.02 33.05 6.94
C ARG A 534 6.36 32.41 7.28
N TRP A 535 6.92 31.62 6.37
CA TRP A 535 8.03 30.71 6.69
C TRP A 535 9.39 31.06 6.08
N PHE A 536 9.42 31.87 5.01
CA PHE A 536 10.67 32.11 4.27
C PHE A 536 11.03 33.57 4.14
N SER A 537 10.13 34.40 3.62
CA SER A 537 10.46 35.79 3.27
C SER A 537 9.24 36.63 2.98
N THR A 538 9.28 37.90 3.35
CA THR A 538 8.31 38.92 2.93
C THR A 538 8.72 39.70 1.67
N ASP A 539 9.94 39.48 1.15
CA ASP A 539 10.44 40.13 -0.07
C ASP A 539 9.66 39.66 -1.32
N PRO A 540 9.07 40.59 -2.10
CA PRO A 540 8.19 40.21 -3.21
C PRO A 540 8.83 39.33 -4.28
N ASP A 541 10.11 39.54 -4.60
CA ASP A 541 10.82 38.78 -5.63
C ASP A 541 11.15 37.36 -5.13
N THR A 542 11.55 37.23 -3.88
CA THR A 542 11.83 35.95 -3.21
C THR A 542 10.55 35.11 -3.08
N VAL A 543 9.45 35.73 -2.66
CA VAL A 543 8.12 35.09 -2.60
C VAL A 543 7.69 34.61 -3.98
N ALA A 544 7.83 35.45 -5.01
CA ALA A 544 7.48 35.10 -6.38
C ALA A 544 8.33 33.93 -6.92
N ALA A 545 9.62 33.88 -6.60
CA ALA A 545 10.50 32.79 -7.02
C ALA A 545 10.13 31.45 -6.37
N ILE A 546 9.86 31.43 -5.06
CA ILE A 546 9.48 30.21 -4.34
C ILE A 546 8.10 29.74 -4.81
N THR A 547 7.10 30.62 -4.90
CA THR A 547 5.76 30.26 -5.39
C THR A 547 5.79 29.75 -6.84
N GLN A 548 6.65 30.30 -7.69
CA GLN A 548 6.86 29.77 -9.04
C GLN A 548 7.50 28.38 -9.02
N ALA A 549 8.41 28.09 -8.09
CA ALA A 549 8.92 26.73 -7.90
C ALA A 549 7.79 25.79 -7.45
N MET A 550 6.97 26.19 -6.47
CA MET A 550 5.83 25.38 -6.00
C MET A 550 4.81 25.13 -7.11
N SER A 551 4.58 26.07 -8.04
CA SER A 551 3.63 25.84 -9.15
C SER A 551 4.05 24.71 -10.11
N TYR A 552 5.33 24.31 -10.11
CA TYR A 552 5.80 23.17 -10.90
C TYR A 552 5.81 21.85 -10.11
N SER A 553 5.54 21.88 -8.81
CA SER A 553 5.77 20.73 -7.92
C SER A 553 4.95 19.51 -8.30
N ARG A 554 3.66 19.70 -8.62
CA ARG A 554 2.74 18.62 -8.98
C ARG A 554 3.13 17.96 -10.29
N GLU A 555 3.50 18.74 -11.31
CA GLU A 555 3.98 18.21 -12.58
C GLU A 555 5.30 17.45 -12.40
N ALA A 556 6.23 17.99 -11.60
CA ALA A 556 7.51 17.33 -11.31
C ALA A 556 7.30 15.98 -10.59
N VAL A 557 6.44 15.92 -9.57
CA VAL A 557 6.11 14.69 -8.82
C VAL A 557 5.41 13.67 -9.72
N THR A 558 4.37 14.09 -10.45
CA THR A 558 3.55 13.19 -11.29
C THR A 558 4.30 12.62 -12.49
N HIS A 559 5.26 13.36 -13.07
CA HIS A 559 6.12 12.83 -14.13
C HIS A 559 7.36 12.10 -13.60
N GLY A 560 7.86 12.44 -12.40
CA GLY A 560 9.06 11.85 -11.82
C GLY A 560 8.81 10.49 -11.14
N GLN A 561 7.76 10.40 -10.32
CA GLN A 561 7.47 9.20 -9.53
C GLN A 561 6.50 8.22 -10.19
N TYR A 562 5.77 8.65 -11.24
CA TYR A 562 4.84 7.81 -11.98
C TYR A 562 5.27 7.66 -13.44
N VAL A 563 4.70 6.66 -14.12
CA VAL A 563 4.78 6.53 -15.59
C VAL A 563 3.41 6.92 -16.14
N PRO A 564 3.23 8.14 -16.68
CA PRO A 564 1.90 8.68 -17.04
C PRO A 564 1.07 7.72 -17.89
N GLN A 565 1.69 7.05 -18.87
CA GLN A 565 1.01 6.13 -19.79
C GLN A 565 0.37 4.92 -19.08
N PHE A 566 0.97 4.49 -17.96
CA PHE A 566 0.40 3.46 -17.08
C PHE A 566 -0.56 4.08 -16.06
N ALA A 567 -0.18 5.23 -15.51
CA ALA A 567 -0.93 5.90 -14.46
C ALA A 567 -2.27 6.48 -14.93
N GLU A 568 -2.47 6.73 -16.23
CA GLU A 568 -3.72 7.24 -16.82
C GLU A 568 -4.82 6.18 -16.98
N VAL A 569 -4.50 4.90 -16.77
CA VAL A 569 -5.45 3.80 -16.94
C VAL A 569 -5.67 3.05 -15.63
N ARG A 570 -6.81 2.35 -15.52
CA ARG A 570 -7.01 1.32 -14.51
C ARG A 570 -6.42 0.03 -15.06
N ALA A 571 -5.30 -0.39 -14.51
CA ALA A 571 -4.75 -1.70 -14.79
C ALA A 571 -5.31 -2.68 -13.76
N PHE A 572 -5.69 -3.88 -14.18
CA PHE A 572 -6.07 -4.96 -13.27
C PHE A 572 -5.15 -6.15 -13.49
N ALA A 573 -4.74 -6.81 -12.41
CA ALA A 573 -4.01 -8.06 -12.45
C ALA A 573 -4.26 -8.84 -11.16
N LEU A 574 -4.34 -10.18 -11.26
CA LEU A 574 -4.57 -11.08 -10.13
C LEU A 574 -5.84 -10.76 -9.32
N GLY A 575 -6.85 -10.16 -9.95
CA GLY A 575 -8.08 -9.75 -9.29
C GLY A 575 -7.99 -8.42 -8.53
N LEU A 576 -6.87 -7.70 -8.65
CA LEU A 576 -6.60 -6.45 -7.98
C LEU A 576 -6.37 -5.32 -9.00
N GLU A 577 -6.65 -4.09 -8.60
CA GLU A 577 -6.20 -2.88 -9.28
C GLU A 577 -4.91 -2.41 -8.58
N PRO A 578 -3.71 -2.72 -9.11
CA PRO A 578 -2.47 -2.16 -8.57
C PRO A 578 -2.52 -0.62 -8.54
N PRO A 579 -1.85 0.03 -7.57
CA PRO A 579 -1.69 1.47 -7.54
C PRO A 579 -1.16 2.05 -8.85
N PRO A 580 -1.40 3.33 -9.18
CA PRO A 580 -0.84 3.94 -10.39
C PRO A 580 0.69 4.09 -10.35
N GLN A 581 1.31 4.01 -9.17
CA GLN A 581 2.74 4.27 -8.96
C GLN A 581 3.67 3.06 -9.17
N MET A 582 3.34 2.09 -10.03
CA MET A 582 4.01 0.78 -10.01
C MET A 582 5.50 0.71 -10.41
N LEU A 583 6.13 1.81 -10.81
CA LEU A 583 7.60 1.86 -10.89
C LEU A 583 8.23 1.76 -9.48
N LEU A 584 7.49 2.23 -8.48
CA LEU A 584 7.76 2.18 -7.04
C LEU A 584 6.70 1.25 -6.42
N PHE A 585 7.11 0.10 -5.89
CA PHE A 585 6.17 -0.78 -5.19
C PHE A 585 6.02 -0.31 -3.75
N GLU A 586 5.19 0.73 -3.59
CA GLU A 586 4.92 1.47 -2.36
C GLU A 586 6.13 2.24 -1.79
N TRP A 587 5.86 3.48 -1.36
CA TRP A 587 6.79 4.40 -0.71
C TRP A 587 8.13 4.63 -1.45
N ASP A 588 9.24 4.06 -0.95
CA ASP A 588 10.60 4.26 -1.48
C ASP A 588 11.21 3.01 -2.15
N ILE A 589 10.41 1.96 -2.36
CA ILE A 589 10.90 0.67 -2.86
C ILE A 589 10.79 0.64 -4.39
N LEU A 590 11.91 0.74 -5.10
CA LEU A 590 11.91 0.54 -6.55
C LEU A 590 11.63 -0.94 -6.84
N THR A 591 10.54 -1.24 -7.56
CA THR A 591 10.21 -2.63 -7.87
C THR A 591 11.29 -3.26 -8.75
N GLY A 592 11.32 -4.58 -8.89
CA GLY A 592 12.25 -5.28 -9.79
C GLY A 592 11.66 -6.55 -10.40
N ASP A 593 10.33 -6.67 -10.40
CA ASP A 593 9.63 -7.87 -10.79
C ASP A 593 9.12 -7.81 -12.24
N SER A 594 9.09 -8.97 -12.90
CA SER A 594 8.61 -9.05 -14.29
C SER A 594 7.10 -8.81 -14.44
N ALA A 595 6.27 -9.16 -13.46
CA ALA A 595 4.82 -9.07 -13.61
C ALA A 595 4.37 -7.62 -13.74
N VAL A 596 4.94 -6.73 -12.94
CA VAL A 596 4.68 -5.30 -12.99
C VAL A 596 5.38 -4.66 -14.17
N LEU A 597 6.71 -4.82 -14.28
CA LEU A 597 7.51 -4.04 -15.21
C LEU A 597 7.22 -4.40 -16.68
N ASP A 598 6.97 -5.67 -16.99
CA ASP A 598 6.65 -6.09 -18.36
C ASP A 598 5.22 -5.64 -18.76
N VAL A 599 4.27 -5.67 -17.81
CA VAL A 599 2.90 -5.19 -18.05
C VAL A 599 2.87 -3.68 -18.20
N LEU A 600 3.61 -2.94 -17.35
CA LEU A 600 3.79 -1.50 -17.47
C LEU A 600 4.35 -1.14 -18.85
N TYR A 601 5.42 -1.83 -19.30
CA TYR A 601 5.94 -1.64 -20.65
C TYR A 601 4.89 -1.93 -21.73
N ALA A 602 4.11 -3.02 -21.61
CA ALA A 602 3.11 -3.36 -22.61
C ALA A 602 2.01 -2.28 -22.71
N ILE A 603 1.58 -1.73 -21.57
CA ILE A 603 0.61 -0.63 -21.50
C ILE A 603 1.20 0.64 -22.12
N ALA A 604 2.42 1.01 -21.73
CA ALA A 604 3.10 2.18 -22.30
C ALA A 604 3.35 2.04 -23.82
N ARG A 605 3.64 0.82 -24.30
CA ARG A 605 3.79 0.51 -25.73
C ARG A 605 2.46 0.63 -26.46
N ASP A 606 1.35 0.17 -25.89
CA ASP A 606 0.05 0.24 -26.55
C ASP A 606 -0.61 1.63 -26.44
N HIS A 607 -0.02 2.53 -25.66
CA HIS A 607 -0.46 3.91 -25.52
C HIS A 607 -0.19 4.72 -26.81
N GLY A 608 -1.23 5.37 -27.37
CA GLY A 608 -1.09 6.33 -28.48
C GLY A 608 -1.17 5.79 -29.93
N GLY A 609 -1.30 4.48 -30.18
CA GLY A 609 -1.61 3.94 -31.52
C GLY A 609 -0.47 3.20 -32.26
N THR A 610 -0.57 3.10 -33.60
CA THR A 610 -0.25 1.90 -34.42
C THR A 610 1.16 1.30 -34.40
N ASP A 611 2.20 2.03 -33.99
CA ASP A 611 3.59 1.51 -33.94
C ASP A 611 4.13 1.32 -32.51
N GLY A 612 3.45 1.87 -31.49
CA GLY A 612 3.69 1.70 -30.05
C GLY A 612 5.05 2.13 -29.47
N LEU A 613 6.08 2.32 -30.29
CA LEU A 613 7.39 2.82 -29.88
C LEU A 613 7.37 4.27 -29.41
N ASP A 614 6.38 5.04 -29.88
CA ASP A 614 6.17 6.43 -29.50
C ASP A 614 5.77 6.55 -28.03
N GLY A 615 4.91 5.65 -27.52
CA GLY A 615 4.49 5.63 -26.12
C GLY A 615 5.61 5.25 -25.15
N VAL A 616 6.46 4.28 -25.51
CA VAL A 616 7.66 3.93 -24.71
C VAL A 616 8.67 5.07 -24.68
N THR A 617 8.84 5.77 -25.82
CA THR A 617 9.75 6.92 -25.89
C THR A 617 9.21 8.07 -25.07
N ALA A 618 7.91 8.38 -25.16
CA ALA A 618 7.25 9.38 -24.32
C ALA A 618 7.44 9.08 -22.82
N ALA A 619 7.25 7.82 -22.40
CA ALA A 619 7.47 7.43 -21.00
C ALA A 619 8.90 7.68 -20.50
N ILE A 620 9.90 7.50 -21.36
CA ILE A 620 11.31 7.80 -21.06
C ILE A 620 11.53 9.31 -21.01
N ASP A 621 11.00 10.05 -21.99
CA ASP A 621 11.14 11.50 -22.09
C ASP A 621 10.45 12.21 -20.91
N ASP A 622 9.32 11.69 -20.41
CA ASP A 622 8.65 12.17 -19.19
C ASP A 622 9.57 12.13 -17.97
N GLY A 623 10.47 11.13 -17.89
CA GLY A 623 11.43 11.03 -16.79
C GLY A 623 12.47 12.16 -16.86
N GLN A 624 12.91 12.52 -18.06
CA GLN A 624 13.81 13.65 -18.26
C GLN A 624 13.10 14.98 -18.00
N HIS A 625 11.83 15.10 -18.42
CA HIS A 625 11.00 16.28 -18.16
C HIS A 625 10.89 16.58 -16.66
N ALA A 626 10.68 15.56 -15.83
CA ALA A 626 10.65 15.71 -14.38
C ALA A 626 11.97 16.24 -13.79
N VAL A 627 13.12 15.77 -14.31
CA VAL A 627 14.45 16.27 -13.91
C VAL A 627 14.63 17.73 -14.31
N ASP A 628 14.20 18.10 -15.51
CA ASP A 628 14.31 19.47 -16.02
C ASP A 628 13.43 20.44 -15.22
N LEU A 629 12.22 20.02 -14.83
CA LEU A 629 11.33 20.78 -13.93
C LEU A 629 11.94 20.93 -12.53
N ALA A 630 12.40 19.84 -11.90
CA ALA A 630 13.03 19.90 -10.58
C ALA A 630 14.27 20.81 -10.58
N THR A 631 15.07 20.76 -11.65
CA THR A 631 16.23 21.66 -11.84
C THR A 631 15.78 23.11 -11.96
N THR A 632 14.70 23.37 -12.70
CA THR A 632 14.11 24.72 -12.83
C THR A 632 13.64 25.25 -11.48
N MET A 633 12.95 24.42 -10.69
CA MET A 633 12.51 24.76 -9.33
C MET A 633 13.70 25.12 -8.44
N ARG A 634 14.74 24.27 -8.43
CA ARG A 634 15.99 24.48 -7.71
C ARG A 634 16.68 25.78 -8.10
N ASP A 635 16.81 26.06 -9.39
CA ASP A 635 17.47 27.26 -9.90
C ASP A 635 16.66 28.55 -9.69
N LEU A 636 15.34 28.47 -9.59
CA LEU A 636 14.51 29.61 -9.18
C LEU A 636 14.84 30.03 -7.75
N VAL A 637 14.89 29.07 -6.82
CA VAL A 637 15.19 29.32 -5.40
C VAL A 637 16.67 29.68 -5.19
N ASP A 638 17.61 29.07 -5.89
CA ASP A 638 19.04 29.36 -5.68
C ASP A 638 19.42 30.79 -6.12
N ARG A 639 18.71 31.36 -7.10
CA ARG A 639 18.96 32.71 -7.63
C ARG A 639 18.39 33.84 -6.78
N THR A 640 17.59 33.56 -5.76
CA THR A 640 17.09 34.58 -4.82
C THR A 640 18.26 35.15 -4.00
N ASP A 641 18.11 36.37 -3.52
CA ASP A 641 19.11 36.97 -2.62
C ASP A 641 19.05 36.28 -1.25
N PRO A 642 20.11 35.62 -0.76
CA PRO A 642 20.06 34.99 0.56
C PRO A 642 19.76 35.95 1.71
N ALA A 643 19.98 37.27 1.53
CA ALA A 643 19.71 38.27 2.55
C ALA A 643 18.23 38.64 2.72
N THR A 644 17.35 38.20 1.82
CA THR A 644 15.90 38.46 1.91
C THR A 644 15.14 37.41 2.71
N TYR A 645 15.78 36.32 3.12
CA TYR A 645 15.16 35.28 3.93
C TYR A 645 15.13 35.67 5.40
N ASP A 646 13.99 35.40 6.05
CA ASP A 646 13.81 35.65 7.48
C ASP A 646 14.68 34.70 8.33
N ASP A 647 14.84 33.45 7.87
CA ASP A 647 15.75 32.45 8.44
C ASP A 647 16.63 31.80 7.35
N PRO A 648 17.96 31.97 7.39
CA PRO A 648 18.88 31.29 6.47
C PRO A 648 18.76 29.77 6.47
N ALA A 649 18.42 29.14 7.61
CA ALA A 649 18.28 27.69 7.70
C ALA A 649 17.09 27.17 6.87
N MET A 650 16.01 27.95 6.77
CA MET A 650 14.85 27.62 5.93
C MET A 650 15.22 27.61 4.44
N ARG A 651 16.05 28.57 4.00
CA ARG A 651 16.59 28.58 2.63
C ARG A 651 17.43 27.33 2.36
N GLU A 652 18.32 26.97 3.30
CA GLU A 652 19.20 25.81 3.16
C GLU A 652 18.40 24.50 3.09
N GLN A 653 17.38 24.33 3.94
CA GLN A 653 16.51 23.15 3.91
C GLN A 653 15.70 23.05 2.62
N LEU A 654 15.14 24.16 2.12
CA LEU A 654 14.42 24.18 0.84
C LEU A 654 15.33 23.81 -0.34
N LEU A 655 16.55 24.36 -0.37
CA LEU A 655 17.52 24.01 -1.41
C LEU A 655 17.98 22.55 -1.30
N ALA A 656 18.18 22.02 -0.10
CA ALA A 656 18.54 20.62 0.10
C ALA A 656 17.42 19.68 -0.38
N ALA A 657 16.14 19.99 -0.09
CA ALA A 657 14.99 19.25 -0.58
C ALA A 657 14.89 19.28 -2.12
N LEU A 658 15.17 20.43 -2.74
CA LEU A 658 15.19 20.60 -4.20
C LEU A 658 16.38 19.86 -4.86
N ASP A 659 17.57 19.92 -4.27
CA ASP A 659 18.74 19.16 -4.73
C ASP A 659 18.49 17.64 -4.61
N TYR A 660 17.83 17.20 -3.53
CA TYR A 660 17.38 15.82 -3.37
C TYR A 660 16.34 15.42 -4.42
N GLN A 661 15.36 16.28 -4.72
CA GLN A 661 14.36 16.03 -5.76
C GLN A 661 15.02 15.84 -7.14
N VAL A 662 15.99 16.68 -7.50
CA VAL A 662 16.74 16.57 -8.76
C VAL A 662 17.48 15.24 -8.86
N ASP A 663 18.22 14.87 -7.81
CA ASP A 663 18.98 13.62 -7.78
C ASP A 663 18.06 12.39 -7.79
N LEU A 664 17.00 12.39 -6.98
CA LEU A 664 16.00 11.34 -6.93
C LEU A 664 15.35 11.14 -8.30
N TYR A 665 14.93 12.21 -8.99
CA TYR A 665 14.30 12.06 -10.31
C TYR A 665 15.30 11.65 -11.40
N ALA A 666 16.58 12.02 -11.27
CA ALA A 666 17.62 11.49 -12.15
C ALA A 666 17.82 9.97 -11.96
N LEU A 667 17.81 9.49 -10.72
CA LEU A 667 17.82 8.07 -10.39
C LEU A 667 16.59 7.34 -10.95
N LEU A 668 15.39 7.86 -10.69
CA LEU A 668 14.12 7.26 -11.16
C LEU A 668 14.02 7.28 -12.70
N GLY A 669 14.46 8.35 -13.34
CA GLY A 669 14.55 8.45 -14.80
C GLY A 669 15.52 7.42 -15.41
N ALA A 670 16.71 7.27 -14.83
CA ALA A 670 17.67 6.26 -15.25
C ALA A 670 17.14 4.83 -15.05
N TYR A 671 16.45 4.58 -13.93
CA TYR A 671 15.81 3.29 -13.64
C TYR A 671 14.69 2.98 -14.65
N ARG A 672 13.81 3.96 -14.90
CA ARG A 672 12.73 3.87 -15.90
C ARG A 672 13.27 3.56 -17.29
N GLU A 673 14.30 4.28 -17.74
CA GLU A 673 14.94 4.01 -19.04
C GLU A 673 15.51 2.59 -19.10
N MET A 674 16.27 2.17 -18.07
CA MET A 674 16.82 0.81 -18.02
C MET A 674 15.73 -0.24 -18.15
N THR A 675 14.64 -0.11 -17.39
CA THR A 675 13.55 -1.10 -17.37
C THR A 675 12.79 -1.14 -18.70
N LEU A 676 12.36 0.00 -19.22
CA LEU A 676 11.61 0.06 -20.48
C LEU A 676 12.44 -0.42 -21.67
N ARG A 677 13.75 -0.10 -21.71
CA ARG A 677 14.66 -0.60 -22.75
C ARG A 677 14.91 -2.11 -22.63
N HIS A 678 14.86 -2.68 -21.43
CA HIS A 678 14.97 -4.13 -21.23
C HIS A 678 13.78 -4.85 -21.83
N ALA A 679 12.57 -4.43 -21.45
CA ALA A 679 11.32 -4.98 -21.94
C ALA A 679 11.19 -4.80 -23.46
N LEU A 680 11.60 -3.66 -24.01
CA LEU A 680 11.68 -3.44 -25.46
C LEU A 680 12.58 -4.47 -26.17
N TRP A 681 13.73 -4.80 -25.58
CA TRP A 681 14.59 -5.85 -26.11
C TRP A 681 13.97 -7.25 -25.96
N LEU A 682 13.27 -7.52 -24.87
CA LEU A 682 12.53 -8.78 -24.68
C LEU A 682 11.40 -8.96 -25.69
N ASP A 683 10.76 -7.87 -26.10
CA ASP A 683 9.67 -7.84 -27.07
C ASP A 683 10.19 -7.95 -28.52
N THR A 684 11.04 -7.01 -28.92
CA THR A 684 11.48 -6.82 -30.32
C THR A 684 12.77 -7.59 -30.64
N GLY A 685 13.64 -7.80 -29.65
CA GLY A 685 14.99 -8.34 -29.85
C GLY A 685 16.02 -7.32 -30.30
N GLU A 686 15.61 -6.07 -30.50
CA GLU A 686 16.47 -4.95 -30.87
C GLU A 686 16.86 -4.12 -29.63
N GLY A 687 17.83 -3.20 -29.78
CA GLY A 687 18.13 -2.24 -28.71
C GLY A 687 18.95 -2.76 -27.51
N ARG A 688 19.50 -3.98 -27.54
CA ARG A 688 20.29 -4.51 -26.39
C ARG A 688 21.45 -3.62 -25.95
N GLY A 689 22.22 -3.05 -26.88
CA GLY A 689 23.32 -2.15 -26.54
C GLY A 689 22.85 -0.81 -25.95
N VAL A 690 21.64 -0.37 -26.33
CA VAL A 690 21.00 0.81 -25.73
C VAL A 690 20.61 0.50 -24.29
N TRP A 691 20.01 -0.67 -24.04
CA TRP A 691 19.74 -1.16 -22.68
C TRP A 691 21.02 -1.26 -21.83
N GLU A 692 22.13 -1.78 -22.36
CA GLU A 692 23.40 -1.86 -21.63
C GLU A 692 23.93 -0.48 -21.23
N THR A 693 23.69 0.54 -22.08
CA THR A 693 24.04 1.93 -21.77
C THR A 693 23.12 2.51 -20.69
N ALA A 694 21.80 2.28 -20.80
CA ALA A 694 20.82 2.71 -19.80
C ALA A 694 21.08 2.07 -18.43
N ARG A 695 21.41 0.78 -18.41
CA ARG A 695 21.85 0.09 -17.19
C ARG A 695 23.07 0.75 -16.57
N ALA A 696 24.10 1.08 -17.36
CA ALA A 696 25.29 1.75 -16.83
C ALA A 696 24.98 3.13 -16.23
N ARG A 697 24.00 3.85 -16.79
CA ARG A 697 23.49 5.10 -16.20
C ARG A 697 22.78 4.86 -14.87
N PHE A 698 21.89 3.86 -14.81
CA PHE A 698 21.23 3.49 -13.56
C PHE A 698 22.25 3.07 -12.49
N ASP A 699 23.22 2.22 -12.82
CA ASP A 699 24.27 1.78 -11.88
C ASP A 699 25.07 2.97 -11.34
N ALA A 700 25.37 3.96 -12.18
CA ALA A 700 26.05 5.20 -11.79
C ALA A 700 25.18 6.07 -10.88
N ALA A 701 23.95 6.36 -11.29
CA ALA A 701 22.99 7.16 -10.51
C ALA A 701 22.68 6.52 -9.15
N ALA A 702 22.46 5.21 -9.11
CA ALA A 702 22.25 4.46 -7.88
C ALA A 702 23.44 4.56 -6.92
N THR A 703 24.67 4.48 -7.44
CA THR A 703 25.88 4.60 -6.63
C THR A 703 26.05 6.01 -6.08
N GLU A 704 25.75 7.03 -6.90
CA GLU A 704 25.81 8.43 -6.49
C GLU A 704 24.74 8.76 -5.43
N HIS A 705 23.49 8.37 -5.66
CA HIS A 705 22.39 8.56 -4.73
C HIS A 705 22.66 7.91 -3.36
N GLU A 706 23.10 6.65 -3.33
CA GLU A 706 23.44 5.96 -2.08
C GLU A 706 24.66 6.56 -1.38
N ALA A 707 25.65 7.06 -2.15
CA ALA A 707 26.82 7.70 -1.57
C ALA A 707 26.48 9.06 -0.93
N THR A 708 25.55 9.80 -1.54
CA THR A 708 25.10 11.12 -1.07
C THR A 708 24.12 10.99 0.10
N TYR A 709 23.11 10.13 -0.03
CA TYR A 709 21.94 10.10 0.86
C TYR A 709 21.84 8.85 1.74
N GLY A 710 22.68 7.84 1.55
CA GLY A 710 22.58 6.56 2.28
C GLY A 710 22.78 6.65 3.79
N GLY A 711 23.35 7.74 4.29
CA GLY A 711 23.49 8.04 5.73
C GLY A 711 22.71 9.29 6.18
N ASP A 712 21.97 9.92 5.28
CA ASP A 712 21.16 11.10 5.57
C ASP A 712 19.81 10.65 6.13
N LEU A 713 19.46 11.09 7.34
CA LEU A 713 18.17 10.77 7.94
C LEU A 713 17.09 11.78 7.57
N ALA A 714 17.44 12.99 7.16
CA ALA A 714 16.48 14.00 6.72
C ALA A 714 16.04 13.76 5.28
N LEU A 715 16.96 13.31 4.43
CA LEU A 715 16.74 13.05 3.00
C LEU A 715 17.36 11.71 2.60
N PRO A 716 16.82 10.56 3.06
CA PRO A 716 17.46 9.25 2.90
C PRO A 716 17.41 8.71 1.48
N ALA A 717 18.35 7.83 1.17
CA ALA A 717 18.35 7.11 -0.10
C ALA A 717 17.18 6.13 -0.22
N TYR A 718 16.59 6.04 -1.42
CA TYR A 718 15.53 5.07 -1.75
C TYR A 718 16.04 3.62 -1.70
N ASN A 719 15.14 2.66 -1.43
CA ASN A 719 15.49 1.25 -1.34
C ASN A 719 15.63 0.58 -2.73
N LEU A 720 16.89 0.32 -3.13
CA LEU A 720 17.24 -0.24 -4.45
C LEU A 720 17.32 -1.77 -4.50
N THR A 721 16.94 -2.46 -3.42
CA THR A 721 17.15 -3.92 -3.29
C THR A 721 16.41 -4.69 -4.39
N ALA A 722 15.12 -4.43 -4.58
CA ALA A 722 14.31 -5.13 -5.56
C ALA A 722 14.74 -4.80 -6.99
N ALA A 723 14.97 -3.52 -7.31
CA ALA A 723 15.54 -3.09 -8.59
C ALA A 723 16.84 -3.83 -8.96
N ARG A 724 17.80 -3.96 -8.02
CA ARG A 724 19.07 -4.69 -8.25
C ARG A 724 18.86 -6.19 -8.46
N ILE A 725 17.90 -6.77 -7.74
CA ILE A 725 17.48 -8.16 -7.94
C ILE A 725 16.97 -8.34 -9.38
N GLY A 726 16.08 -7.46 -9.86
CA GLY A 726 15.56 -7.47 -11.23
C GLY A 726 16.66 -7.29 -12.28
N GLU A 727 17.50 -6.26 -12.10
CA GLU A 727 18.64 -5.93 -12.96
C GLU A 727 19.58 -7.14 -13.14
N ALA A 728 19.96 -7.81 -12.03
CA ALA A 728 20.87 -8.95 -12.08
C ALA A 728 20.32 -10.13 -12.91
N ARG A 729 18.99 -10.26 -13.02
CA ARG A 729 18.31 -11.26 -13.86
C ARG A 729 18.25 -10.80 -15.31
N ALA A 730 17.91 -9.53 -15.56
CA ALA A 730 17.93 -8.91 -16.88
C ALA A 730 19.33 -8.98 -17.55
N ALA A 731 20.39 -8.83 -16.77
CA ALA A 731 21.77 -9.03 -17.19
C ALA A 731 22.06 -10.45 -17.68
N ARG A 732 21.42 -11.45 -17.07
CA ARG A 732 21.66 -12.87 -17.35
C ARG A 732 20.82 -13.42 -18.48
N ASP A 733 19.79 -12.72 -18.95
CA ASP A 733 18.89 -13.22 -20.00
C ASP A 733 19.61 -13.66 -21.27
N LEU A 734 20.48 -12.80 -21.83
CA LEU A 734 21.23 -13.14 -23.04
C LEU A 734 22.23 -14.30 -22.81
N PRO A 735 23.05 -14.31 -21.74
CA PRO A 735 23.84 -15.47 -21.37
C PRO A 735 23.01 -16.75 -21.23
N MET A 736 21.86 -16.69 -20.55
CA MET A 736 20.96 -17.83 -20.38
C MET A 736 20.35 -18.29 -21.71
N ALA A 737 20.03 -17.37 -22.63
CA ALA A 737 19.59 -17.71 -23.99
C ALA A 737 20.66 -18.50 -24.74
N TRP A 738 21.93 -18.10 -24.63
CA TRP A 738 23.06 -18.83 -25.22
C TRP A 738 23.29 -20.20 -24.58
N LEU A 739 23.18 -20.32 -23.25
CA LEU A 739 23.24 -21.60 -22.56
C LEU A 739 22.06 -22.52 -22.94
N ALA A 740 20.88 -21.95 -23.17
CA ALA A 740 19.72 -22.66 -23.68
C ALA A 740 19.96 -23.16 -25.11
N ARG A 741 20.48 -22.32 -26.02
CA ARG A 741 20.86 -22.70 -27.39
C ARG A 741 21.89 -23.82 -27.41
N GLY A 742 22.96 -23.69 -26.62
CA GLY A 742 24.02 -24.70 -26.51
C GLY A 742 23.50 -26.02 -25.95
N GLY A 743 22.73 -25.96 -24.86
CA GLY A 743 22.08 -27.13 -24.26
C GLY A 743 21.10 -27.81 -25.20
N LEU A 744 20.29 -27.03 -25.92
CA LEU A 744 19.33 -27.52 -26.92
C LEU A 744 20.06 -28.22 -28.07
N ALA A 745 21.07 -27.57 -28.66
CA ALA A 745 21.85 -28.14 -29.75
C ALA A 745 22.53 -29.45 -29.32
N LEU A 746 23.16 -29.47 -28.15
CA LEU A 746 23.78 -30.67 -27.58
C LEU A 746 22.77 -31.79 -27.38
N LEU A 747 21.62 -31.51 -26.76
CA LEU A 747 20.57 -32.51 -26.54
C LEU A 747 20.03 -33.06 -27.85
N VAL A 748 19.75 -32.21 -28.84
CA VAL A 748 19.29 -32.63 -30.17
C VAL A 748 20.34 -33.51 -30.87
N LEU A 749 21.62 -33.14 -30.82
CA LEU A 749 22.72 -33.95 -31.35
C LEU A 749 22.84 -35.30 -30.65
N VAL A 750 22.78 -35.33 -29.32
CA VAL A 750 22.84 -36.58 -28.55
C VAL A 750 21.64 -37.49 -28.86
N LEU A 751 20.44 -36.91 -28.97
CA LEU A 751 19.21 -37.62 -29.34
C LEU A 751 19.26 -38.16 -30.79
N GLY A 752 19.85 -37.41 -31.72
CA GLY A 752 19.93 -37.77 -33.14
C GLY A 752 21.07 -38.74 -33.48
N LEU A 753 22.28 -38.51 -32.94
CA LEU A 753 23.50 -39.20 -33.33
C LEU A 753 23.73 -40.50 -32.55
N THR A 754 23.34 -40.56 -31.27
CA THR A 754 23.55 -41.77 -30.46
C THR A 754 22.42 -42.79 -30.66
N ARG A 755 22.76 -44.09 -30.59
CA ARG A 755 21.75 -45.18 -30.65
C ARG A 755 20.76 -45.08 -29.48
N THR A 756 21.27 -44.80 -28.27
CA THR A 756 20.47 -44.61 -27.06
C THR A 756 19.53 -43.40 -27.18
N GLY A 757 20.01 -42.27 -27.70
CA GLY A 757 19.20 -41.08 -27.95
C GLY A 757 18.01 -41.34 -28.88
N ARG A 758 18.26 -41.99 -30.02
CA ARG A 758 17.19 -42.38 -30.95
C ARG A 758 16.20 -43.36 -30.32
N ALA A 759 16.69 -44.26 -29.46
CA ALA A 759 15.83 -45.17 -28.69
C ALA A 759 14.95 -44.40 -27.68
N LEU A 760 15.50 -43.41 -26.95
CA LEU A 760 14.74 -42.56 -26.03
C LEU A 760 13.58 -41.85 -26.76
N VAL A 761 13.84 -41.18 -27.89
CA VAL A 761 12.79 -40.48 -28.65
C VAL A 761 11.74 -41.46 -29.18
N ARG A 762 12.17 -42.55 -29.81
CA ARG A 762 11.24 -43.52 -30.43
C ARG A 762 10.37 -44.24 -29.39
N THR A 763 10.95 -44.60 -28.25
CA THR A 763 10.23 -45.26 -27.16
C THR A 763 9.37 -44.26 -26.39
N ALA A 764 9.75 -42.98 -26.27
CA ALA A 764 8.86 -41.95 -25.74
C ALA A 764 7.61 -41.74 -26.61
N ALA A 765 7.74 -41.79 -27.94
CA ALA A 765 6.61 -41.70 -28.87
C ALA A 765 5.77 -42.99 -28.93
N THR A 766 6.38 -44.14 -28.61
CA THR A 766 5.71 -45.45 -28.62
C THR A 766 6.02 -46.27 -27.36
N PRO A 767 5.61 -45.80 -26.16
CA PRO A 767 6.02 -46.37 -24.87
C PRO A 767 5.48 -47.78 -24.60
N TRP A 768 4.64 -48.32 -25.48
CA TRP A 768 4.18 -49.71 -25.46
C TRP A 768 5.01 -50.64 -26.36
N ARG A 769 6.10 -50.15 -26.97
CA ARG A 769 7.02 -50.94 -27.82
C ARG A 769 8.39 -51.03 -27.16
N GLU A 770 8.95 -52.23 -27.17
CA GLU A 770 10.31 -52.48 -26.66
C GLU A 770 11.35 -51.52 -27.28
N PRO A 771 12.27 -50.98 -26.47
CA PRO A 771 13.32 -50.10 -26.95
C PRO A 771 14.34 -50.86 -27.80
N GLY A 772 15.05 -50.10 -28.65
CA GLY A 772 16.20 -50.63 -29.38
C GLY A 772 17.43 -50.85 -28.50
N SER A 773 18.59 -51.02 -29.11
CA SER A 773 19.87 -51.12 -28.39
C SER A 773 20.17 -49.83 -27.61
N ILE A 774 20.49 -49.98 -26.32
CA ILE A 774 20.74 -48.87 -25.39
C ILE A 774 22.08 -49.04 -24.65
N THR A 775 22.65 -47.91 -24.26
CA THR A 775 23.74 -47.82 -23.30
C THR A 775 23.17 -47.37 -21.96
N ARG A 776 23.26 -48.21 -20.92
CA ARG A 776 22.53 -48.03 -19.65
C ARG A 776 22.79 -46.69 -18.95
N TRP A 777 24.05 -46.26 -18.88
CA TRP A 777 24.38 -44.99 -18.23
C TRP A 777 23.81 -43.77 -18.98
N LEU A 778 23.75 -43.82 -20.31
CA LEU A 778 23.16 -42.75 -21.14
C LEU A 778 21.64 -42.62 -20.94
N VAL A 779 20.94 -43.71 -20.63
CA VAL A 779 19.49 -43.69 -20.32
C VAL A 779 19.20 -42.88 -19.05
N VAL A 780 20.16 -42.80 -18.12
CA VAL A 780 20.04 -42.00 -16.89
C VAL A 780 20.60 -40.60 -17.10
N ALA A 781 21.81 -40.49 -17.68
CA ALA A 781 22.51 -39.22 -17.80
C ALA A 781 21.78 -38.20 -18.68
N ILE A 782 21.22 -38.62 -19.83
CA ILE A 782 20.54 -37.71 -20.76
C ILE A 782 19.35 -36.99 -20.11
N PRO A 783 18.33 -37.69 -19.56
CA PRO A 783 17.19 -37.02 -18.94
C PRO A 783 17.56 -36.24 -17.68
N LEU A 784 18.50 -36.73 -16.87
CA LEU A 784 18.96 -36.03 -15.67
C LEU A 784 19.60 -34.68 -16.03
N VAL A 785 20.56 -34.69 -16.96
CA VAL A 785 21.22 -33.47 -17.43
C VAL A 785 20.20 -32.55 -18.10
N ALA A 786 19.27 -33.07 -18.90
CA ALA A 786 18.25 -32.26 -19.55
C ALA A 786 17.36 -31.52 -18.55
N VAL A 787 16.89 -32.20 -17.50
CA VAL A 787 16.07 -31.58 -16.45
C VAL A 787 16.88 -30.56 -15.65
N VAL A 788 18.04 -30.96 -15.13
CA VAL A 788 18.88 -30.09 -14.28
C VAL A 788 19.30 -28.84 -15.06
N TRP A 789 19.82 -29.01 -16.28
CA TRP A 789 20.26 -27.89 -17.12
C TRP A 789 19.11 -26.96 -17.48
N SER A 790 17.97 -27.48 -17.94
CA SER A 790 16.84 -26.63 -18.32
C SER A 790 16.26 -25.84 -17.15
N ARG A 791 16.29 -26.40 -15.94
CA ARG A 791 15.81 -25.71 -14.74
C ARG A 791 16.82 -24.69 -14.21
N LEU A 792 18.10 -24.99 -14.23
CA LEU A 792 19.14 -24.02 -13.88
C LEU A 792 19.10 -22.80 -14.80
N VAL A 793 18.94 -23.03 -16.12
CA VAL A 793 18.82 -21.93 -17.09
C VAL A 793 17.54 -21.13 -16.85
N LEU A 794 16.39 -21.79 -16.67
CA LEU A 794 15.10 -21.12 -16.37
C LEU A 794 15.19 -20.21 -15.14
N THR A 795 15.96 -20.59 -14.13
CA THR A 795 16.09 -19.85 -12.87
C THR A 795 17.30 -18.92 -12.84
N TRP A 796 17.93 -18.61 -13.97
CA TRP A 796 19.15 -17.81 -14.07
C TRP A 796 20.32 -18.29 -13.19
N PHE A 797 20.27 -19.54 -12.71
CA PHE A 797 21.12 -20.07 -11.64
C PHE A 797 21.04 -19.28 -10.32
N LEU A 798 19.90 -18.63 -10.05
CA LEU A 798 19.66 -17.78 -8.87
C LEU A 798 18.53 -18.26 -7.95
N ALA A 799 17.70 -19.23 -8.37
CA ALA A 799 16.58 -19.70 -7.56
C ALA A 799 16.69 -21.16 -7.11
N PRO A 800 17.51 -21.47 -6.08
CA PRO A 800 17.58 -22.82 -5.51
C PRO A 800 16.26 -23.30 -4.89
N SER A 801 15.39 -22.43 -4.38
CA SER A 801 14.08 -22.81 -3.83
C SER A 801 13.17 -23.42 -4.90
N HIS A 802 13.13 -22.83 -6.10
CA HIS A 802 12.40 -23.38 -7.24
C HIS A 802 12.97 -24.74 -7.66
N LEU A 803 14.30 -24.92 -7.62
CA LEU A 803 14.94 -26.20 -7.91
C LEU A 803 14.60 -27.27 -6.87
N LEU A 804 14.54 -26.91 -5.59
CA LEU A 804 14.12 -27.80 -4.52
C LEU A 804 12.67 -28.26 -4.72
N LEU A 805 11.75 -27.30 -4.90
CA LEU A 805 10.31 -27.55 -5.05
C LEU A 805 10.03 -28.47 -6.24
N VAL A 806 10.55 -28.13 -7.43
CA VAL A 806 10.38 -28.94 -8.65
C VAL A 806 11.19 -30.23 -8.57
N GLY A 807 12.32 -30.22 -7.87
CA GLY A 807 13.23 -31.35 -7.68
C GLY A 807 12.59 -32.52 -6.90
N ILE A 808 11.69 -32.24 -5.95
CA ILE A 808 10.94 -33.27 -5.21
C ILE A 808 10.17 -34.18 -6.17
N GLY A 809 9.38 -33.59 -7.07
CA GLY A 809 8.58 -34.34 -8.05
C GLY A 809 9.46 -35.17 -9.01
N TRP A 810 10.55 -34.59 -9.50
CA TRP A 810 11.51 -35.31 -10.35
C TRP A 810 12.21 -36.45 -9.62
N THR A 811 12.54 -36.27 -8.34
CA THR A 811 13.19 -37.28 -7.50
C THR A 811 12.24 -38.45 -7.24
N VAL A 812 10.99 -38.16 -6.89
CA VAL A 812 9.94 -39.18 -6.73
C VAL A 812 9.76 -39.98 -8.02
N LEU A 813 9.63 -39.31 -9.17
CA LEU A 813 9.54 -39.99 -10.46
C LEU A 813 10.76 -40.87 -10.73
N ALA A 814 11.97 -40.37 -10.49
CA ALA A 814 13.21 -41.12 -10.68
C ALA A 814 13.26 -42.37 -9.79
N LEU A 815 12.86 -42.26 -8.51
CA LEU A 815 12.78 -43.40 -7.59
C LEU A 815 11.77 -44.44 -8.07
N VAL A 816 10.60 -44.03 -8.56
CA VAL A 816 9.60 -44.94 -9.13
C VAL A 816 10.12 -45.63 -10.39
N VAL A 817 10.83 -44.91 -11.27
CA VAL A 817 11.47 -45.50 -12.46
C VAL A 817 12.55 -46.51 -12.07
N VAL A 818 13.40 -46.19 -11.08
CA VAL A 818 14.42 -47.11 -10.57
C VAL A 818 13.77 -48.36 -9.97
N ALA A 819 12.73 -48.20 -9.15
CA ALA A 819 11.98 -49.31 -8.58
C ALA A 819 11.34 -50.18 -9.69
N ALA A 820 10.74 -49.57 -10.70
CA ALA A 820 10.16 -50.24 -11.85
C ALA A 820 11.21 -51.03 -12.64
N CYS A 821 12.40 -50.48 -12.87
CA CYS A 821 13.51 -51.17 -13.53
C CYS A 821 14.01 -52.37 -12.73
N ARG A 822 14.13 -52.24 -11.40
CA ARG A 822 14.53 -53.35 -10.52
C ARG A 822 13.46 -54.45 -10.49
N TRP A 823 12.18 -54.06 -10.42
CA TRP A 823 11.07 -54.99 -10.32
C TRP A 823 10.84 -55.77 -11.62
N THR A 824 10.88 -55.09 -12.77
CA THR A 824 10.68 -55.70 -14.09
C THR A 824 11.95 -56.35 -14.66
N ARG A 825 13.11 -56.07 -14.06
CA ARG A 825 14.45 -56.40 -14.61
C ARG A 825 14.66 -55.90 -16.05
N SER A 826 13.96 -54.84 -16.43
CA SER A 826 13.96 -54.24 -17.77
C SER A 826 14.25 -52.73 -17.69
N TRP A 827 14.94 -52.21 -18.70
CA TRP A 827 15.20 -50.78 -18.86
C TRP A 827 14.12 -50.06 -19.67
N HIS A 828 13.09 -50.77 -20.14
CA HIS A 828 12.03 -50.20 -20.99
C HIS A 828 11.37 -48.96 -20.36
N VAL A 829 10.97 -49.04 -19.08
CA VAL A 829 10.36 -47.91 -18.37
C VAL A 829 11.29 -46.69 -18.30
N ALA A 830 12.56 -46.90 -17.96
CA ALA A 830 13.55 -45.82 -17.93
C ALA A 830 13.77 -45.18 -19.30
N VAL A 831 13.78 -45.96 -20.39
CA VAL A 831 13.92 -45.41 -21.75
C VAL A 831 12.68 -44.63 -22.18
N ALA A 832 11.48 -45.14 -21.88
CA ALA A 832 10.22 -44.47 -22.24
C ALA A 832 10.03 -43.16 -21.48
N VAL A 833 10.15 -43.20 -20.15
CA VAL A 833 9.99 -42.03 -19.27
C VAL A 833 11.14 -41.04 -19.50
N GLY A 834 12.39 -41.51 -19.53
CA GLY A 834 13.55 -40.66 -19.78
C GLY A 834 13.47 -39.93 -21.13
N GLY A 835 12.97 -40.59 -22.18
CA GLY A 835 12.74 -39.94 -23.46
C GLY A 835 11.64 -38.88 -23.41
N ALA A 836 10.52 -39.14 -22.74
CA ALA A 836 9.43 -38.16 -22.58
C ALA A 836 9.89 -36.93 -21.77
N VAL A 837 10.65 -37.14 -20.69
CA VAL A 837 11.25 -36.09 -19.87
C VAL A 837 12.25 -35.26 -20.67
N THR A 838 13.07 -35.89 -21.50
CA THR A 838 14.03 -35.19 -22.35
C THR A 838 13.31 -34.33 -23.40
N ILE A 839 12.24 -34.84 -24.04
CA ILE A 839 11.43 -34.06 -25.00
C ILE A 839 10.81 -32.83 -24.32
N ARG A 840 10.27 -32.98 -23.11
CA ARG A 840 9.75 -31.86 -22.31
C ARG A 840 10.83 -30.79 -22.07
N SER A 841 12.04 -31.23 -21.71
CA SER A 841 13.16 -30.32 -21.44
C SER A 841 13.67 -29.63 -22.72
N VAL A 842 13.64 -30.32 -23.85
CA VAL A 842 13.96 -29.76 -25.18
C VAL A 842 12.98 -28.63 -25.54
N VAL A 843 11.68 -28.81 -25.29
CA VAL A 843 10.68 -27.75 -25.56
C VAL A 843 10.92 -26.53 -24.67
N LEU A 844 11.18 -26.72 -23.37
CA LEU A 844 11.54 -25.61 -22.49
C LEU A 844 12.80 -24.88 -22.96
N LEU A 845 13.87 -25.62 -23.29
CA LEU A 845 15.11 -25.02 -23.79
C LEU A 845 14.92 -24.32 -25.14
N ALA A 846 14.00 -24.78 -25.99
CA ALA A 846 13.67 -24.11 -27.24
C ALA A 846 13.02 -22.74 -27.02
N VAL A 847 12.14 -22.63 -26.02
CA VAL A 847 11.55 -21.34 -25.62
C VAL A 847 12.61 -20.42 -25.03
N LEU A 848 13.41 -20.93 -24.09
CA LEU A 848 14.49 -20.17 -23.45
C LEU A 848 15.62 -19.77 -24.42
N ALA A 849 15.81 -20.51 -25.51
CA ALA A 849 16.84 -20.23 -26.52
C ALA A 849 16.61 -18.92 -27.27
N TRP A 850 15.41 -18.32 -27.20
CA TRP A 850 15.15 -17.07 -27.89
C TRP A 850 15.77 -15.89 -27.16
N ARG A 851 15.21 -15.49 -26.01
CA ARG A 851 15.67 -14.34 -25.20
C ARG A 851 15.85 -14.68 -23.71
N GLY A 852 16.13 -15.95 -23.41
CA GLY A 852 16.37 -16.41 -22.04
C GLY A 852 15.08 -16.49 -21.22
N PRO A 853 15.20 -16.57 -19.89
CA PRO A 853 14.04 -16.65 -19.02
C PRO A 853 13.26 -15.34 -18.91
N GLY A 854 13.89 -14.17 -19.05
CA GLY A 854 13.20 -12.89 -19.15
C GLY A 854 12.20 -12.88 -20.32
N GLY A 855 12.62 -13.31 -21.51
CA GLY A 855 11.69 -13.41 -22.65
C GLY A 855 10.57 -14.45 -22.46
N TYR A 856 10.80 -15.47 -21.63
CA TYR A 856 9.77 -16.43 -21.25
C TYR A 856 8.72 -15.80 -20.33
N TRP A 857 9.15 -15.04 -19.32
CA TRP A 857 8.26 -14.37 -18.37
C TRP A 857 7.55 -13.16 -18.99
N PHE A 858 8.24 -12.37 -19.82
CA PHE A 858 7.62 -11.31 -20.63
C PHE A 858 6.41 -11.84 -21.40
N ALA A 859 6.61 -12.87 -22.24
CA ALA A 859 5.52 -13.48 -23.00
C ALA A 859 4.49 -14.20 -22.11
N PHE A 860 4.85 -14.57 -20.87
CA PHE A 860 3.89 -15.10 -19.92
C PHE A 860 2.96 -13.98 -19.44
N TRP A 861 3.45 -12.79 -19.14
CA TRP A 861 2.64 -11.68 -18.62
C TRP A 861 1.85 -10.98 -19.72
N THR A 862 2.52 -10.61 -20.82
CA THR A 862 2.01 -9.66 -21.81
C THR A 862 1.33 -10.32 -23.01
N GLU A 863 1.54 -11.62 -23.25
CA GLU A 863 1.09 -12.33 -24.46
C GLU A 863 0.12 -13.50 -24.14
N PRO A 864 -1.19 -13.24 -23.91
CA PRO A 864 -2.15 -14.26 -23.49
C PRO A 864 -2.22 -15.49 -24.41
N GLY A 865 -2.10 -15.28 -25.73
CA GLY A 865 -2.10 -16.34 -26.73
C GLY A 865 -0.87 -17.25 -26.60
N THR A 866 0.31 -16.65 -26.49
CA THR A 866 1.60 -17.37 -26.35
C THR A 866 1.66 -18.10 -25.01
N ARG A 867 1.27 -17.45 -23.91
CA ARG A 867 1.11 -18.06 -22.58
C ARG A 867 0.23 -19.31 -22.66
N SER A 868 -0.97 -19.17 -23.19
CA SER A 868 -1.96 -20.26 -23.24
C SER A 868 -1.46 -21.43 -24.08
N ALA A 869 -0.88 -21.16 -25.25
CA ALA A 869 -0.30 -22.19 -26.11
C ALA A 869 0.83 -22.97 -25.39
N TYR A 870 1.74 -22.26 -24.73
CA TYR A 870 2.83 -22.88 -23.99
C TYR A 870 2.32 -23.71 -22.80
N VAL A 871 1.37 -23.20 -22.02
CA VAL A 871 0.77 -23.93 -20.88
C VAL A 871 0.13 -25.23 -21.35
N VAL A 872 -0.64 -25.21 -22.44
CA VAL A 872 -1.26 -26.41 -23.02
C VAL A 872 -0.18 -27.43 -23.42
N VAL A 873 0.83 -27.00 -24.17
CA VAL A 873 1.93 -27.87 -24.61
C VAL A 873 2.70 -28.43 -23.41
N ALA A 874 3.04 -27.60 -22.43
CA ALA A 874 3.71 -28.02 -21.22
C ALA A 874 2.85 -29.02 -20.44
N PHE A 875 1.55 -28.79 -20.29
CA PHE A 875 0.65 -29.73 -19.61
C PHE A 875 0.59 -31.08 -20.32
N VAL A 876 0.42 -31.07 -21.65
CA VAL A 876 0.41 -32.28 -22.48
C VAL A 876 1.70 -33.08 -22.31
N LEU A 877 2.86 -32.41 -22.34
CA LEU A 877 4.16 -33.07 -22.18
C LEU A 877 4.34 -33.64 -20.76
N ALA A 878 3.84 -32.97 -19.72
CA ALA A 878 3.86 -33.50 -18.35
C ALA A 878 2.96 -34.74 -18.21
N GLY A 879 1.73 -34.67 -18.72
CA GLY A 879 0.81 -35.81 -18.74
C GLY A 879 1.35 -36.98 -19.57
N TRP A 880 2.08 -36.69 -20.66
CA TRP A 880 2.72 -37.71 -21.48
C TRP A 880 3.82 -38.47 -20.76
N VAL A 881 4.57 -37.82 -19.84
CA VAL A 881 5.54 -38.51 -18.97
C VAL A 881 4.85 -39.58 -18.13
N LEU A 882 3.69 -39.27 -17.55
CA LEU A 882 2.88 -40.22 -16.78
C LEU A 882 2.27 -41.32 -17.67
N ALA A 883 1.81 -40.97 -18.88
CA ALA A 883 1.32 -41.94 -19.86
C ALA A 883 2.42 -42.90 -20.33
N ALA A 884 3.65 -42.41 -20.52
CA ALA A 884 4.82 -43.21 -20.86
C ALA A 884 5.17 -44.18 -19.72
N LEU A 885 5.14 -43.72 -18.45
CA LEU A 885 5.27 -44.59 -17.28
C LEU A 885 4.19 -45.68 -17.26
N LEU A 886 2.93 -45.30 -17.43
CA LEU A 886 1.79 -46.24 -17.44
C LEU A 886 1.95 -47.32 -18.49
N TRP A 887 2.17 -46.95 -19.75
CA TRP A 887 2.14 -47.89 -20.87
C TRP A 887 3.38 -48.78 -20.94
N SER A 888 4.56 -48.25 -20.61
CA SER A 888 5.80 -49.05 -20.58
C SER A 888 5.80 -50.06 -19.44
N LEU A 889 5.28 -49.68 -18.27
CA LEU A 889 5.18 -50.57 -17.12
C LEU A 889 4.04 -51.58 -17.28
N ALA A 890 2.89 -51.18 -17.84
CA ALA A 890 1.75 -52.08 -18.05
C ALA A 890 2.08 -53.27 -18.96
N ALA A 891 3.05 -53.12 -19.87
CA ALA A 891 3.54 -54.20 -20.71
C ALA A 891 4.20 -55.35 -19.91
N HIS A 892 4.69 -55.06 -18.70
CA HIS A 892 5.43 -56.01 -17.86
C HIS A 892 4.63 -56.53 -16.66
N VAL A 893 3.92 -55.63 -15.97
CA VAL A 893 3.24 -55.95 -14.69
C VAL A 893 1.71 -55.90 -14.76
N GLY A 894 1.16 -55.61 -15.95
CA GLY A 894 -0.27 -55.45 -16.16
C GLY A 894 -0.80 -54.05 -15.80
N ARG A 895 -1.97 -53.70 -16.37
CA ARG A 895 -2.54 -52.34 -16.30
C ARG A 895 -2.78 -51.86 -14.86
N ARG A 896 -3.29 -52.71 -13.97
CA ARG A 896 -3.65 -52.30 -12.59
C ARG A 896 -2.44 -51.85 -11.78
N ARG A 897 -1.35 -52.63 -11.80
CA ARG A 897 -0.11 -52.30 -11.09
C ARG A 897 0.59 -51.08 -11.69
N ALA A 898 0.53 -50.92 -13.01
CA ALA A 898 1.07 -49.73 -13.67
C ALA A 898 0.25 -48.46 -13.33
N THR A 899 -1.08 -48.55 -13.27
CA THR A 899 -1.94 -47.46 -12.79
C THR A 899 -1.61 -47.12 -11.33
N ALA A 900 -1.45 -48.12 -10.47
CA ALA A 900 -1.02 -47.91 -9.09
C ALA A 900 0.32 -47.17 -9.02
N ALA A 901 1.31 -47.50 -9.86
CA ALA A 901 2.60 -46.80 -9.86
C ALA A 901 2.51 -45.32 -10.27
N VAL A 902 1.65 -44.99 -11.25
CA VAL A 902 1.38 -43.59 -11.62
C VAL A 902 0.71 -42.84 -10.47
N LEU A 903 -0.31 -43.44 -9.85
CA LEU A 903 -0.99 -42.85 -8.69
C LEU A 903 -0.03 -42.64 -7.51
N HIS A 904 0.86 -43.60 -7.21
CA HIS A 904 1.91 -43.43 -6.20
C HIS A 904 2.85 -42.27 -6.54
N THR A 905 3.21 -42.09 -7.81
CA THR A 905 4.11 -41.01 -8.23
C THR A 905 3.49 -39.64 -7.96
N VAL A 906 2.22 -39.46 -8.35
CA VAL A 906 1.49 -38.20 -8.09
C VAL A 906 1.26 -38.01 -6.59
N ALA A 907 0.84 -39.07 -5.87
CA ALA A 907 0.60 -39.04 -4.44
C ALA A 907 1.85 -38.64 -3.65
N LEU A 908 3.00 -39.28 -3.88
CA LEU A 908 4.24 -39.00 -3.18
C LEU A 908 4.80 -37.60 -3.54
N THR A 909 4.52 -37.10 -4.74
CA THR A 909 4.90 -35.73 -5.11
C THR A 909 4.07 -34.71 -4.32
N LEU A 910 2.74 -34.89 -4.28
CA LEU A 910 1.86 -34.01 -3.50
C LEU A 910 2.16 -34.08 -2.01
N LEU A 911 2.43 -35.27 -1.48
CA LEU A 911 2.84 -35.44 -0.08
C LEU A 911 4.18 -34.77 0.19
N GLY A 912 5.17 -34.94 -0.68
CA GLY A 912 6.50 -34.34 -0.50
C GLY A 912 6.46 -32.81 -0.54
N VAL A 913 5.74 -32.23 -1.51
CA VAL A 913 5.58 -30.77 -1.62
C VAL A 913 4.72 -30.23 -0.48
N GLY A 914 3.56 -30.85 -0.21
CA GLY A 914 2.68 -30.46 0.89
C GLY A 914 3.36 -30.51 2.25
N SER A 915 4.14 -31.56 2.53
CA SER A 915 4.92 -31.65 3.76
C SER A 915 6.01 -30.58 3.84
N LEU A 916 6.71 -30.27 2.74
CA LEU A 916 7.72 -29.21 2.73
C LEU A 916 7.07 -27.85 3.04
N LEU A 917 5.97 -27.51 2.37
CA LEU A 917 5.26 -26.25 2.58
C LEU A 917 4.65 -26.17 3.99
N GLN A 918 4.18 -27.27 4.54
CA GLN A 918 3.69 -27.32 5.92
C GLN A 918 4.81 -27.15 6.95
N LEU A 919 6.02 -27.65 6.67
CA LEU A 919 7.17 -27.55 7.56
C LEU A 919 7.82 -26.17 7.55
N VAL A 920 7.89 -25.54 6.38
CA VAL A 920 8.49 -24.21 6.22
C VAL A 920 7.50 -23.10 6.55
N GLY A 921 6.20 -23.31 6.27
CA GLY A 921 5.21 -22.24 6.18
C GLY A 921 4.97 -21.85 4.72
N LEU A 922 3.70 -21.68 4.32
CA LEU A 922 3.35 -21.33 2.94
C LEU A 922 3.85 -19.93 2.57
N GLU A 923 3.64 -18.97 3.47
CA GLU A 923 4.06 -17.57 3.30
C GLU A 923 5.58 -17.49 3.10
N ASP A 924 6.36 -17.97 4.07
CA ASP A 924 7.83 -17.99 4.01
C ASP A 924 8.36 -18.68 2.75
N ALA A 925 7.75 -19.80 2.36
CA ALA A 925 8.14 -20.52 1.15
C ALA A 925 7.88 -19.70 -0.12
N LEU A 926 6.75 -18.99 -0.21
CA LEU A 926 6.41 -18.11 -1.34
C LEU A 926 7.31 -16.88 -1.37
N THR A 927 7.60 -16.28 -0.21
CA THR A 927 8.47 -15.11 -0.08
C THR A 927 9.90 -15.43 -0.55
N VAL A 928 10.50 -16.50 -0.03
CA VAL A 928 11.84 -16.95 -0.46
C VAL A 928 11.85 -17.34 -1.94
N TRP A 929 10.76 -17.91 -2.43
CA TRP A 929 10.61 -18.26 -3.84
C TRP A 929 10.55 -17.02 -4.73
N ASN A 930 9.79 -16.01 -4.33
CA ASN A 930 9.64 -14.77 -5.09
C ASN A 930 10.92 -13.93 -5.03
N ASP A 931 11.57 -13.76 -3.87
CA ASP A 931 12.85 -13.05 -3.74
C ASP A 931 13.94 -13.62 -4.68
N GLN A 932 13.86 -14.93 -4.94
CA GLN A 932 14.78 -15.63 -5.81
C GLN A 932 14.42 -15.57 -7.29
N LEU A 933 13.14 -15.45 -7.67
CA LEU A 933 12.75 -15.36 -9.08
C LEU A 933 12.41 -13.95 -9.57
N ALA A 934 12.04 -13.04 -8.67
CA ALA A 934 11.58 -11.68 -8.95
C ALA A 934 10.44 -11.66 -9.98
N LEU A 935 9.36 -12.41 -9.70
CA LEU A 935 8.23 -12.51 -10.62
C LEU A 935 7.08 -11.63 -10.24
N LEU A 936 6.81 -11.57 -8.94
CA LEU A 936 5.76 -10.77 -8.35
C LEU A 936 6.39 -9.61 -7.56
N PRO A 937 5.65 -8.51 -7.34
CA PRO A 937 6.20 -7.38 -6.62
C PRO A 937 6.79 -7.75 -5.26
N TRP A 938 7.97 -7.19 -4.99
CA TRP A 938 8.84 -7.63 -3.89
C TRP A 938 8.31 -7.21 -2.52
N GLY A 939 7.64 -6.06 -2.44
CA GLY A 939 7.07 -5.55 -1.19
C GLY A 939 5.83 -6.31 -0.72
N MET A 940 5.13 -7.08 -1.57
CA MET A 940 3.92 -7.81 -1.16
C MET A 940 4.16 -8.72 0.04
N ALA A 941 5.33 -9.39 0.10
CA ALA A 941 5.71 -10.25 1.20
C ALA A 941 6.05 -9.50 2.50
N ARG A 942 6.33 -8.20 2.41
CA ARG A 942 6.91 -7.39 3.49
C ARG A 942 5.91 -6.42 4.12
N ILE A 943 4.78 -6.19 3.46
CA ILE A 943 3.71 -5.31 3.93
C ILE A 943 2.58 -6.16 4.53
N LEU A 944 1.79 -6.87 3.71
CA LEU A 944 0.67 -7.71 4.17
C LEU A 944 0.92 -9.24 4.09
N GLY A 945 1.98 -9.67 3.39
CA GLY A 945 2.23 -11.07 3.05
C GLY A 945 1.58 -11.48 1.73
N ILE A 946 2.26 -12.31 0.93
CA ILE A 946 1.80 -12.80 -0.38
C ILE A 946 0.47 -13.57 -0.25
N THR A 947 0.33 -14.40 0.78
CA THR A 947 -0.89 -15.21 0.96
C THR A 947 -2.10 -14.37 1.30
N THR A 948 -1.95 -13.37 2.17
CA THR A 948 -2.97 -12.37 2.49
C THR A 948 -3.32 -11.55 1.26
N PHE A 949 -2.31 -10.93 0.62
CA PHE A 949 -2.50 -9.99 -0.48
C PHE A 949 -3.20 -10.62 -1.70
N LEU A 950 -2.87 -11.89 -2.01
CA LEU A 950 -3.45 -12.61 -3.16
C LEU A 950 -4.60 -13.54 -2.77
N GLY A 951 -5.05 -13.53 -1.50
CA GLY A 951 -6.11 -14.41 -1.01
C GLY A 951 -5.80 -15.91 -1.17
N ILE A 952 -4.52 -16.31 -1.06
CA ILE A 952 -4.11 -17.71 -1.19
C ILE A 952 -4.46 -18.45 0.11
N PRO A 953 -5.30 -19.50 0.07
CA PRO A 953 -5.68 -20.22 1.28
C PRO A 953 -4.47 -20.82 2.00
N THR A 954 -4.25 -20.44 3.25
CA THR A 954 -3.18 -20.99 4.10
C THR A 954 -3.30 -22.50 4.31
N THR A 955 -4.49 -23.07 4.08
CA THR A 955 -4.79 -24.52 4.11
C THR A 955 -4.38 -25.27 2.84
N LEU A 956 -3.86 -24.60 1.81
CA LEU A 956 -3.42 -25.22 0.56
C LEU A 956 -2.43 -26.40 0.75
N PRO A 957 -1.42 -26.34 1.65
CA PRO A 957 -0.55 -27.47 1.93
C PRO A 957 -1.32 -28.69 2.46
N THR A 958 -2.33 -28.47 3.30
CA THR A 958 -3.23 -29.51 3.82
C THR A 958 -4.05 -30.16 2.72
N TYR A 959 -4.56 -29.38 1.76
CA TYR A 959 -5.26 -29.95 0.61
C TYR A 959 -4.34 -30.80 -0.27
N ALA A 960 -3.08 -30.37 -0.48
CA ALA A 960 -2.08 -31.17 -1.20
C ALA A 960 -1.79 -32.49 -0.47
N LEU A 961 -1.64 -32.46 0.86
CA LEU A 961 -1.44 -33.65 1.69
C LEU A 961 -2.64 -34.60 1.62
N ALA A 962 -3.86 -34.07 1.76
CA ALA A 962 -5.10 -34.86 1.72
C ALA A 962 -5.30 -35.52 0.35
N ALA A 963 -5.14 -34.76 -0.75
CA ALA A 963 -5.22 -35.28 -2.11
C ALA A 963 -4.14 -36.35 -2.35
N GLY A 964 -2.91 -36.11 -1.88
CA GLY A 964 -1.82 -37.09 -1.91
C GLY A 964 -2.18 -38.37 -1.17
N GLY A 965 -2.74 -38.27 0.03
CA GLY A 965 -3.20 -39.41 0.84
C GLY A 965 -4.31 -40.22 0.16
N VAL A 966 -5.34 -39.56 -0.40
CA VAL A 966 -6.43 -40.22 -1.15
C VAL A 966 -5.87 -40.98 -2.36
N LEU A 967 -4.98 -40.35 -3.12
CA LEU A 967 -4.34 -41.00 -4.27
C LEU A 967 -3.48 -42.18 -3.85
N LEU A 968 -2.80 -42.11 -2.71
CA LEU A 968 -2.01 -43.22 -2.15
C LEU A 968 -2.91 -44.40 -1.77
N LEU A 969 -4.05 -44.15 -1.13
CA LEU A 969 -5.06 -45.18 -0.80
C LEU A 969 -5.64 -45.82 -2.07
N ALA A 970 -5.99 -45.00 -3.08
CA ALA A 970 -6.47 -45.49 -4.37
C ALA A 970 -5.41 -46.35 -5.08
N ALA A 971 -4.13 -45.98 -4.96
CA ALA A 971 -3.02 -46.74 -5.49
C ALA A 971 -2.84 -48.09 -4.78
N ALA A 972 -2.95 -48.12 -3.44
CA ALA A 972 -2.90 -49.34 -2.64
C ALA A 972 -4.08 -50.29 -2.97
N ALA A 973 -5.30 -49.75 -3.08
CA ALA A 973 -6.49 -50.50 -3.49
C ALA A 973 -6.36 -51.10 -4.90
N SER A 974 -5.73 -50.36 -5.82
CA SER A 974 -5.43 -50.83 -7.18
C SER A 974 -4.34 -51.92 -7.23
N GLY A 975 -3.50 -52.01 -6.19
CA GLY A 975 -2.42 -52.99 -6.03
C GLY A 975 -2.84 -54.32 -5.38
N LEU A 976 -3.95 -54.34 -4.62
CA LEU A 976 -4.47 -55.55 -3.97
C LEU A 976 -5.04 -56.53 -5.01
N SER A 977 -4.47 -57.74 -5.08
CA SER A 977 -5.01 -58.82 -5.90
C SER A 977 -6.39 -59.23 -5.39
N ARG A 978 -7.44 -59.18 -6.24
CA ARG A 978 -8.64 -60.00 -5.99
C ARG A 978 -8.18 -61.46 -5.95
N ARG A 979 -8.31 -62.13 -4.81
CA ARG A 979 -8.05 -63.56 -4.66
C ARG A 979 -8.74 -64.32 -5.81
N PRO A 980 -8.09 -65.27 -6.48
CA PRO A 980 -8.80 -66.14 -7.41
C PRO A 980 -9.90 -66.87 -6.63
N ALA A 981 -11.13 -66.84 -7.14
CA ALA A 981 -12.21 -67.67 -6.62
C ALA A 981 -11.72 -69.13 -6.64
N ARG A 982 -11.80 -69.82 -5.49
CA ARG A 982 -11.53 -71.26 -5.43
C ARG A 982 -12.42 -71.97 -6.45
N PRO A 983 -11.89 -72.94 -7.23
CA PRO A 983 -12.74 -73.82 -8.02
C PRO A 983 -13.66 -74.59 -7.07
N ALA A 984 -14.94 -74.71 -7.44
CA ALA A 984 -15.84 -75.64 -6.80
C ALA A 984 -15.44 -77.06 -7.23
N ASP A 985 -15.07 -77.91 -6.28
CA ASP A 985 -14.92 -79.34 -6.50
C ASP A 985 -16.30 -79.94 -6.81
N GLY A 986 -16.38 -80.62 -7.96
CA GLY A 986 -17.35 -81.66 -8.29
C GLY A 986 -16.59 -82.94 -8.58
#